data_AF-A0A182IXH5-F1
#
_entry.id   AF-A0A182IXH5-F1
#
_cell.length_a   1.000
_cell.length_b   1.000
_cell.length_c   1.000
_cell.angle_alpha   90.00
_cell.angle_beta   90.00
_cell.angle_gamma   90.00
#
_symmetry.space_group_name_H-M   'P 1'
#
loop_
_entity.id
_entity.type
_entity.pdbx_description
1 polymer ?
#
loop_
_entity_poly.entity_id
_entity_poly.type
_entity_poly.pdbx_seq_one_letter_code
_entity_poly.pdbx_strand_id
1 'polypeptide(L)'
;MLRWMRLLALLLFTIFIRADWPRYEHHCLHVWSVRFLPSSWANDSRKSSTTSLRLKMLINDMWPLISVALLLHLFLIVPTPTRADRDTRLVCYFTNWSPQRSGEYAFDISDIPVDLCTHVSYTFAGIDEHTFELKSTVPSFDILQKGYARFSQLKDKYPNLKQSLAVGGWAHGGEAFQKMASSLTFREIFIDSVIEFMRRYNLDGVEMVWLWPGSPDRGGTTSDKDNYHSLITELKEGFRRAGHESWEVYVQVPIDRYRLGLGYHQRQLCTAADYVYITGYDLRGSWNGQTDVHSAMNNRHFDTGALRDVNVRGGLQDWMNNGCPANKIVLGVPLFGRTYTLQDESNHGLAAPITGPGKPGPHTGDGGYLGYFEICSAMKQSVWTTEWDERGVCPYAYSGDQWVGYENQISLEEKASYARYMQLGGMYAFSLDLDDYRGNDIPVDLCTHVSYTFAGIDEHTFELKSTVPSFDILQKGYARFSQLKDKYPNLKQSLAVGGWAHGGEAFQKMASSLTFREIFIDSVIEFMRRYNLDGVEMVWLWPGSPDRGGTTSDKDNYHSLITELKEGFRRAGHESWEVYVQVPIDRYRLGLGYHQRQLCTAADYVYITGYDLRGSWNGQTDVHSAMNNRHFDTGALRDVNVRGGLQDWMNNGCPANKIVLGVPLFGRTYTLQDESNHGLAAPITGPGKPGPHTGDGGYLGYFEICSAMKQSVWTTEWDERGVCPYAYSGDQWVGYENQISLEEKASYARYMQLGGMYAFSLDLDDYRGKLIVTQKRQWRCHGRFVCHYTTWSRFRPDEAAFQIDDIPGKLCSHVVYNFLGVNESTHQLDLLQPDYDIDERGLERFAALKEKYPQLKLLVAVGGWGHGGAKFSEMAKFRERRNQFIGSVVKFLHHYRFDGIELVWLYPGNFDRGGAVEDKDTFLYLVTEMAKIFRQEKKQWEVIVQVPLDVSRMAAGYHQEELCREADFVHMIGYDMRGWWNNFADVHSPLAARPHDLTVQSFEKVNVGDGVEDWLGNGCAPQKLVLGVALFGRSYLLDDPLDNTIGAVTIGAGDPGPYTNEPGYLGYCEFCQNLTSDEWTKKWDDVGRCPYAYTETTWIGYEDQRSLEEKINYVKRNNLGGLYAFSLDMDDYRGECGEPFPLTRILSQYHDETKVKDWHIFTSTTENNQSNAS
;
A
#
# COMPACT_ATOMS: atom_id res chain seq x y z
N MET A 1 20.42 -39.51 42.59
CA MET A 1 19.87 -38.14 42.61
C MET A 1 20.93 -37.07 42.91
N LEU A 2 21.45 -36.87 44.13
CA LEU A 2 22.28 -35.68 44.46
C LEU A 2 23.48 -35.38 43.52
N ARG A 3 24.10 -36.39 42.90
CA ARG A 3 25.20 -36.18 41.92
C ARG A 3 24.73 -35.54 40.60
N TRP A 4 23.48 -35.74 40.19
CA TRP A 4 22.88 -35.12 39.01
C TRP A 4 22.44 -33.66 39.27
N MET A 5 21.86 -33.39 40.44
CA MET A 5 21.45 -32.03 40.82
C MET A 5 22.63 -31.04 40.85
N ARG A 6 23.85 -31.52 41.13
CA ARG A 6 25.07 -30.69 41.05
C ARG A 6 25.58 -30.41 39.63
N LEU A 7 25.25 -31.22 38.62
CA LEU A 7 25.55 -30.84 37.23
C LEU A 7 24.53 -29.82 36.70
N LEU A 8 23.24 -29.99 37.01
CA LEU A 8 22.19 -29.09 36.55
C LEU A 8 22.41 -27.64 37.05
N ALA A 9 22.83 -27.51 38.31
CA ALA A 9 23.16 -26.22 38.92
C ALA A 9 24.43 -25.54 38.35
N LEU A 10 25.34 -26.29 37.70
CA LEU A 10 26.50 -25.70 37.03
C LEU A 10 26.19 -25.22 35.61
N LEU A 11 25.39 -25.97 34.82
CA LEU A 11 25.00 -25.52 33.46
C LEU A 11 24.22 -24.20 33.50
N LEU A 12 23.29 -24.05 34.45
CA LEU A 12 22.45 -22.86 34.59
C LEU A 12 23.25 -21.59 34.93
N PHE A 13 24.47 -21.71 35.47
CA PHE A 13 25.31 -20.57 35.82
C PHE A 13 26.22 -20.09 34.67
N THR A 14 26.29 -20.84 33.57
CA THR A 14 27.15 -20.52 32.39
C THR A 14 26.42 -19.88 31.21
N ILE A 15 25.10 -19.75 31.25
CA ILE A 15 24.30 -19.23 30.12
C ILE A 15 24.08 -17.70 30.19
N PHE A 16 24.35 -17.07 31.33
CA PHE A 16 24.04 -15.64 31.59
C PHE A 16 25.25 -14.68 31.56
N ILE A 17 26.30 -14.97 30.78
CA ILE A 17 27.40 -14.01 30.52
C ILE A 17 27.86 -14.09 29.05
N ARG A 18 27.29 -13.26 28.16
CA ARG A 18 27.93 -12.65 26.97
C ARG A 18 26.93 -11.88 26.08
N ALA A 19 26.90 -10.55 26.24
CA ALA A 19 26.63 -9.55 25.20
C ALA A 19 26.95 -8.17 25.83
N ASP A 20 27.68 -7.32 25.13
CA ASP A 20 28.21 -6.07 25.69
C ASP A 20 27.28 -4.87 25.42
N TRP A 21 27.25 -3.93 26.37
CA TRP A 21 26.45 -2.70 26.31
C TRP A 21 27.37 -1.49 26.47
N PRO A 22 27.49 -0.58 25.47
CA PRO A 22 28.20 0.68 25.64
C PRO A 22 27.44 1.60 26.62
N ARG A 23 28.19 2.37 27.42
CA ARG A 23 27.63 3.27 28.45
C ARG A 23 27.31 4.65 27.88
N TYR A 24 26.37 5.34 28.55
CA TYR A 24 26.61 6.73 28.98
C TYR A 24 26.12 6.90 30.43
N GLU A 25 26.75 7.82 31.17
CA GLU A 25 26.57 8.00 32.63
C GLU A 25 26.03 9.42 32.95
N HIS A 26 25.71 9.66 34.24
CA HIS A 26 25.18 10.92 34.82
C HIS A 26 23.70 11.22 34.49
N HIS A 27 22.79 11.48 35.43
CA HIS A 27 22.83 11.56 36.91
C HIS A 27 21.37 11.42 37.46
N CYS A 28 21.03 11.33 38.76
CA CYS A 28 21.76 11.68 39.99
C CYS A 28 21.31 10.85 41.25
N LEU A 29 21.58 11.43 42.43
CA LEU A 29 21.17 11.12 43.82
C LEU A 29 19.62 11.17 44.01
N HIS A 30 18.92 10.54 44.99
CA HIS A 30 19.21 10.09 46.38
C HIS A 30 17.95 9.27 46.92
N VAL A 31 17.77 8.63 48.11
CA VAL A 31 18.56 8.33 49.34
C VAL A 31 17.84 7.20 50.19
N TRP A 32 18.58 6.23 50.78
CA TRP A 32 18.23 5.36 51.97
C TRP A 32 16.96 4.44 51.96
N SER A 33 16.71 3.46 52.87
CA SER A 33 17.57 2.46 53.57
C SER A 33 16.80 1.37 54.37
N VAL A 34 17.22 0.08 54.28
CA VAL A 34 17.37 -0.91 55.39
C VAL A 34 16.14 -1.45 56.21
N ARG A 35 15.88 -2.78 56.04
CA ARG A 35 15.37 -3.82 57.00
C ARG A 35 14.00 -3.70 57.72
N PHE A 36 13.30 -4.84 57.85
CA PHE A 36 13.20 -5.63 59.11
C PHE A 36 12.68 -7.07 58.92
N LEU A 37 12.85 -7.91 59.95
CA LEU A 37 12.26 -9.26 60.14
C LEU A 37 11.40 -9.27 61.42
N PRO A 38 10.48 -10.23 61.58
CA PRO A 38 10.58 -11.11 62.76
C PRO A 38 10.27 -12.59 62.50
N SER A 39 10.41 -13.42 63.53
CA SER A 39 10.29 -14.89 63.54
C SER A 39 9.26 -15.38 64.58
N SER A 40 8.94 -16.69 64.62
CA SER A 40 9.00 -17.54 65.85
C SER A 40 8.28 -18.92 65.75
N TRP A 41 8.51 -19.77 66.79
CA TRP A 41 7.86 -21.04 67.19
C TRP A 41 8.33 -22.40 66.60
N ALA A 42 8.28 -23.44 67.47
CA ALA A 42 8.82 -24.80 67.30
C ALA A 42 8.26 -25.79 68.37
N ASN A 43 8.59 -27.09 68.25
CA ASN A 43 8.18 -28.25 69.09
C ASN A 43 6.68 -28.66 68.97
N ASP A 44 6.20 -29.87 69.29
CA ASP A 44 6.80 -31.07 69.93
C ASP A 44 6.39 -32.40 69.19
N SER A 45 6.15 -33.53 69.87
CA SER A 45 6.45 -34.88 69.31
C SER A 45 5.50 -36.07 69.64
N ARG A 46 5.69 -37.17 68.87
CA ARG A 46 5.45 -38.63 69.14
C ARG A 46 4.17 -39.34 68.64
N LYS A 47 4.43 -40.60 68.20
CA LYS A 47 3.66 -41.87 68.31
C LYS A 47 2.75 -42.41 67.17
N SER A 48 3.28 -43.48 66.54
CA SER A 48 2.65 -44.79 66.27
C SER A 48 1.41 -44.94 65.36
N SER A 49 1.69 -45.26 64.09
CA SER A 49 1.24 -46.48 63.38
C SER A 49 -0.23 -46.94 63.44
N THR A 50 -0.93 -46.81 62.30
CA THR A 50 -1.77 -47.88 61.74
C THR A 50 -1.47 -48.05 60.25
N THR A 51 -1.06 -49.25 59.84
CA THR A 51 -0.61 -49.56 58.47
C THR A 51 -1.75 -50.14 57.63
N SER A 52 -1.67 -50.02 56.31
CA SER A 52 -2.26 -50.99 55.36
C SER A 52 -3.80 -51.12 55.32
N LEU A 53 -4.54 -50.04 54.99
CA LEU A 53 -5.85 -50.18 54.30
C LEU A 53 -6.40 -48.94 53.53
N ARG A 54 -5.60 -47.90 53.26
CA ARG A 54 -6.02 -46.73 52.44
C ARG A 54 -5.07 -46.29 51.32
N LEU A 55 -4.06 -47.11 50.96
CA LEU A 55 -3.09 -46.77 49.91
C LEU A 55 -3.27 -47.55 48.58
N LYS A 56 -4.38 -48.26 48.40
CA LYS A 56 -4.69 -49.01 47.15
C LYS A 56 -5.75 -48.38 46.25
N MET A 57 -6.46 -47.34 46.70
CA MET A 57 -7.44 -46.62 45.85
C MET A 57 -6.81 -45.42 45.13
N LEU A 58 -5.90 -44.68 45.78
CA LEU A 58 -5.26 -43.47 45.21
C LEU A 58 -4.28 -43.72 44.04
N ILE A 59 -4.02 -44.97 43.67
CA ILE A 59 -3.04 -45.32 42.61
C ILE A 59 -3.71 -45.53 41.23
N ASN A 60 -5.01 -45.88 41.19
CA ASN A 60 -5.72 -46.05 39.92
C ASN A 60 -6.23 -44.71 39.37
N ASP A 61 -6.72 -43.81 40.22
CA ASP A 61 -7.36 -42.56 39.79
C ASP A 61 -6.36 -41.50 39.30
N MET A 62 -5.06 -41.64 39.62
CA MET A 62 -4.01 -40.73 39.15
C MET A 62 -3.44 -41.09 37.77
N TRP A 63 -3.63 -42.32 37.27
CA TRP A 63 -3.07 -42.74 35.98
C TRP A 63 -3.63 -41.97 34.76
N PRO A 64 -4.95 -41.68 34.68
CA PRO A 64 -5.49 -40.82 33.62
C PRO A 64 -4.89 -39.41 33.65
N LEU A 65 -4.78 -38.80 34.83
CA LEU A 65 -4.25 -37.45 35.02
C LEU A 65 -2.76 -37.36 34.65
N ILE A 66 -1.95 -38.34 35.05
CA ILE A 66 -0.53 -38.41 34.66
C ILE A 66 -0.37 -38.64 33.15
N SER A 67 -1.25 -39.43 32.53
CA SER A 67 -1.24 -39.64 31.07
C SER A 67 -1.60 -38.36 30.31
N VAL A 68 -2.63 -37.64 30.75
CA VAL A 68 -3.02 -36.34 30.16
C VAL A 68 -1.93 -35.28 30.37
N ALA A 69 -1.30 -35.23 31.56
CA ALA A 69 -0.19 -34.32 31.82
C ALA A 69 1.05 -34.63 30.96
N LEU A 70 1.40 -35.90 30.75
CA LEU A 70 2.48 -36.31 29.86
C LEU A 70 2.17 -36.06 28.39
N LEU A 71 0.92 -36.25 27.95
CA LEU A 71 0.49 -35.87 26.60
C LEU A 71 0.55 -34.35 26.40
N LEU A 72 0.10 -33.55 27.37
CA LEU A 72 0.22 -32.10 27.34
C LEU A 72 1.68 -31.64 27.33
N HIS A 73 2.57 -32.25 28.11
CA HIS A 73 4.01 -31.94 28.07
C HIS A 73 4.68 -32.42 26.77
N LEU A 74 4.22 -33.50 26.15
CA LEU A 74 4.68 -33.88 24.81
C LEU A 74 4.21 -32.88 23.75
N PHE A 75 2.98 -32.37 23.83
CA PHE A 75 2.49 -31.29 22.96
C PHE A 75 3.21 -29.94 23.19
N LEU A 76 3.66 -29.65 24.43
CA LEU A 76 4.42 -28.45 24.78
C LEU A 76 5.94 -28.56 24.52
N ILE A 77 6.42 -29.74 24.11
CA ILE A 77 7.83 -29.99 23.74
C ILE A 77 7.98 -30.35 22.24
N VAL A 78 6.87 -30.51 21.52
CA VAL A 78 6.87 -30.16 20.08
C VAL A 78 7.24 -28.68 20.03
N PRO A 79 8.34 -28.27 19.35
CA PRO A 79 8.54 -26.86 19.08
C PRO A 79 7.32 -26.40 18.29
N THR A 80 6.58 -25.41 18.80
CA THR A 80 5.72 -24.61 17.94
C THR A 80 6.58 -24.23 16.74
N PRO A 81 6.16 -24.53 15.50
CA PRO A 81 6.92 -24.08 14.36
C PRO A 81 6.99 -22.56 14.51
N THR A 82 8.21 -22.04 14.66
CA THR A 82 8.45 -20.63 14.44
C THR A 82 7.77 -20.28 13.11
N ARG A 83 7.20 -19.09 13.00
CA ARG A 83 6.76 -18.55 11.72
C ARG A 83 8.03 -18.20 10.92
N ALA A 84 8.78 -19.24 10.57
CA ALA A 84 9.78 -19.23 9.52
C ALA A 84 9.05 -18.70 8.31
N ASP A 85 9.55 -17.59 7.79
CA ASP A 85 8.91 -16.92 6.67
C ASP A 85 8.87 -17.91 5.51
N ARG A 86 7.67 -18.28 5.09
CA ARG A 86 7.49 -19.38 4.14
C ARG A 86 7.72 -18.81 2.76
N ASP A 87 8.97 -18.86 2.29
CA ASP A 87 9.41 -18.45 0.95
C ASP A 87 8.39 -18.89 -0.11
N THR A 88 7.51 -17.94 -0.45
CA THR A 88 6.36 -18.18 -1.33
C THR A 88 6.84 -17.97 -2.74
N ARG A 89 6.96 -19.06 -3.50
CA ARG A 89 7.68 -19.00 -4.78
C ARG A 89 6.92 -18.15 -5.79
N LEU A 90 7.63 -17.22 -6.42
CA LEU A 90 7.30 -16.71 -7.75
C LEU A 90 8.36 -17.23 -8.72
N VAL A 91 7.92 -18.05 -9.68
CA VAL A 91 8.73 -18.66 -10.73
C VAL A 91 8.49 -17.93 -12.04
N CYS A 92 9.52 -17.29 -12.59
CA CYS A 92 9.41 -16.48 -13.79
C CYS A 92 9.95 -17.23 -15.01
N TYR A 93 9.25 -17.21 -16.14
CA TYR A 93 9.66 -17.92 -17.36
C TYR A 93 10.37 -16.97 -18.32
N PHE A 94 11.60 -17.34 -18.73
CA PHE A 94 12.33 -16.73 -19.83
C PHE A 94 12.26 -17.65 -21.06
N THR A 95 12.00 -17.09 -22.25
CA THR A 95 11.87 -17.85 -23.49
C THR A 95 13.03 -17.57 -24.45
N ASN A 96 13.75 -18.60 -24.87
CA ASN A 96 14.99 -18.48 -25.64
C ASN A 96 14.82 -18.04 -27.12
N TRP A 97 13.57 -17.87 -27.58
CA TRP A 97 13.23 -17.24 -28.87
C TRP A 97 12.88 -15.74 -28.75
N SER A 98 12.49 -15.24 -27.57
CA SER A 98 12.13 -13.82 -27.39
C SER A 98 13.24 -12.79 -27.69
N PRO A 99 14.56 -13.10 -27.60
CA PRO A 99 15.62 -12.20 -28.08
C PRO A 99 15.61 -11.94 -29.59
N GLN A 100 14.85 -12.72 -30.38
CA GLN A 100 14.78 -12.62 -31.84
C GLN A 100 13.63 -11.74 -32.36
N ARG A 101 12.80 -11.17 -31.47
CA ARG A 101 11.77 -10.20 -31.86
C ARG A 101 12.40 -8.89 -32.34
N SER A 102 11.63 -8.09 -33.08
CA SER A 102 12.11 -6.83 -33.65
C SER A 102 12.05 -5.66 -32.66
N GLY A 103 13.08 -4.82 -32.67
CA GLY A 103 13.10 -3.53 -31.98
C GLY A 103 12.91 -3.65 -30.46
N GLU A 104 11.99 -2.85 -29.91
CA GLU A 104 11.69 -2.81 -28.48
C GLU A 104 10.91 -4.03 -27.95
N TYR A 105 10.59 -5.01 -28.80
CA TYR A 105 9.90 -6.24 -28.37
C TYR A 105 10.86 -7.41 -28.15
N ALA A 106 12.15 -7.25 -28.44
CA ALA A 106 13.20 -8.19 -28.06
C ALA A 106 13.37 -8.22 -26.54
N PHE A 107 13.26 -9.40 -25.94
CA PHE A 107 13.48 -9.64 -24.50
C PHE A 107 14.68 -10.56 -24.34
N ASP A 108 15.75 -10.10 -23.68
CA ASP A 108 16.97 -10.86 -23.45
C ASP A 108 17.19 -11.16 -21.95
N ILE A 109 18.19 -11.97 -21.63
CA ILE A 109 18.52 -12.41 -20.27
C ILE A 109 18.82 -11.23 -19.32
N SER A 110 19.22 -10.07 -19.88
CA SER A 110 19.40 -8.81 -19.15
C SER A 110 18.10 -8.20 -18.62
N ASP A 111 16.97 -8.54 -19.23
CA ASP A 111 15.70 -7.85 -19.06
C ASP A 111 14.79 -8.58 -18.05
N ILE A 112 15.24 -9.75 -17.58
CA ILE A 112 14.60 -10.55 -16.54
C ILE A 112 14.58 -9.76 -15.23
N PRO A 113 13.40 -9.45 -14.65
CA PRO A 113 13.29 -8.71 -13.40
C PRO A 113 13.55 -9.63 -12.20
N VAL A 114 14.81 -10.04 -12.02
CA VAL A 114 15.23 -11.01 -11.00
C VAL A 114 14.86 -10.56 -9.58
N ASP A 115 14.75 -9.25 -9.33
CA ASP A 115 14.30 -8.69 -8.05
C ASP A 115 12.82 -8.98 -7.71
N LEU A 116 12.03 -9.45 -8.68
CA LEU A 116 10.66 -9.97 -8.48
C LEU A 116 10.61 -11.51 -8.40
N CYS A 117 11.67 -12.20 -8.81
CA CYS A 117 11.64 -13.63 -9.13
C CYS A 117 12.46 -14.47 -8.14
N THR A 118 11.78 -15.27 -7.32
CA THR A 118 12.45 -16.24 -6.43
C THR A 118 13.15 -17.35 -7.22
N HIS A 119 12.57 -17.73 -8.36
CA HIS A 119 13.05 -18.75 -9.27
C HIS A 119 12.91 -18.22 -10.71
N VAL A 120 13.81 -18.61 -11.62
CA VAL A 120 13.66 -18.36 -13.06
C VAL A 120 13.86 -19.67 -13.84
N SER A 121 12.95 -19.98 -14.75
CA SER A 121 12.98 -21.15 -15.64
C SER A 121 13.41 -20.73 -17.05
N TYR A 122 14.49 -21.33 -17.56
CA TYR A 122 14.94 -21.16 -18.94
C TYR A 122 14.17 -22.11 -19.85
N THR A 123 13.41 -21.56 -20.80
CA THR A 123 12.51 -22.35 -21.65
C THR A 123 12.89 -22.19 -23.13
N PHE A 124 13.05 -23.24 -23.93
CA PHE A 124 13.03 -24.68 -23.61
C PHE A 124 14.30 -25.38 -24.10
N ALA A 125 14.74 -26.43 -23.41
CA ALA A 125 15.50 -27.52 -24.02
C ALA A 125 14.54 -28.58 -24.58
N GLY A 126 15.00 -29.39 -25.53
CA GLY A 126 14.28 -30.55 -26.05
C GLY A 126 15.02 -31.86 -25.78
N ILE A 127 14.42 -32.97 -26.17
CA ILE A 127 15.01 -34.31 -26.18
C ILE A 127 15.42 -34.65 -27.61
N ASP A 128 16.55 -35.32 -27.81
CA ASP A 128 16.87 -35.92 -29.10
C ASP A 128 16.13 -37.23 -29.37
N GLU A 129 15.56 -37.39 -30.57
CA GLU A 129 14.77 -38.58 -30.92
C GLU A 129 15.61 -39.78 -31.36
N HIS A 130 16.94 -39.63 -31.42
CA HIS A 130 17.88 -40.67 -31.80
C HIS A 130 18.86 -41.02 -30.69
N THR A 131 19.31 -40.03 -29.89
CA THR A 131 20.19 -40.28 -28.72
C THR A 131 19.45 -40.28 -27.38
N PHE A 132 18.27 -39.68 -27.28
CA PHE A 132 17.53 -39.42 -26.03
C PHE A 132 18.20 -38.46 -25.04
N GLU A 133 19.26 -37.77 -25.46
CA GLU A 133 19.95 -36.74 -24.67
C GLU A 133 19.22 -35.38 -24.74
N LEU A 134 19.55 -34.45 -23.83
CA LEU A 134 19.17 -33.05 -23.96
C LEU A 134 19.73 -32.39 -25.22
N LYS A 135 18.90 -31.65 -25.95
CA LYS A 135 19.30 -30.79 -27.06
C LYS A 135 18.77 -29.36 -26.93
N SER A 136 19.50 -28.42 -27.54
CA SER A 136 19.06 -27.04 -27.71
C SER A 136 17.88 -26.96 -28.70
N THR A 137 16.92 -26.07 -28.42
CA THR A 137 15.81 -25.75 -29.34
C THR A 137 16.13 -24.55 -30.22
N VAL A 138 16.96 -23.62 -29.74
CA VAL A 138 17.37 -22.41 -30.47
C VAL A 138 18.91 -22.30 -30.47
N PRO A 139 19.65 -23.13 -31.24
CA PRO A 139 21.11 -23.17 -31.16
C PRO A 139 21.81 -21.85 -31.49
N SER A 140 21.17 -21.00 -32.29
CA SER A 140 21.62 -19.64 -32.62
C SER A 140 21.69 -18.71 -31.40
N PHE A 141 20.89 -18.96 -30.35
CA PHE A 141 20.93 -18.21 -29.09
C PHE A 141 21.59 -19.04 -27.98
N ASP A 142 21.07 -20.24 -27.71
CA ASP A 142 21.50 -21.16 -26.66
C ASP A 142 23.02 -21.42 -26.68
N ILE A 143 23.57 -21.67 -27.88
CA ILE A 143 24.95 -22.10 -28.09
C ILE A 143 25.80 -20.97 -28.66
N LEU A 144 25.42 -20.40 -29.82
CA LEU A 144 26.27 -19.41 -30.51
C LEU A 144 26.37 -18.07 -29.76
N GLN A 145 25.26 -17.59 -29.18
CA GLN A 145 25.23 -16.42 -28.28
C GLN A 145 25.42 -16.82 -26.80
N LYS A 146 25.69 -18.10 -26.52
CA LYS A 146 25.92 -18.68 -25.19
C LYS A 146 24.77 -18.44 -24.20
N GLY A 147 23.51 -18.45 -24.66
CA GLY A 147 22.32 -18.21 -23.84
C GLY A 147 22.32 -18.96 -22.51
N TYR A 148 22.64 -20.25 -22.50
CA TYR A 148 22.72 -21.05 -21.25
C TYR A 148 23.79 -20.55 -20.26
N ALA A 149 24.94 -20.08 -20.75
CA ALA A 149 26.00 -19.54 -19.90
C ALA A 149 25.64 -18.14 -19.37
N ARG A 150 25.10 -17.27 -20.24
CA ARG A 150 24.59 -15.94 -19.86
C ARG A 150 23.50 -16.04 -18.79
N PHE A 151 22.63 -17.05 -18.90
CA PHE A 151 21.60 -17.33 -17.91
C PHE A 151 22.21 -17.78 -16.57
N SER A 152 23.11 -18.77 -16.58
CA SER A 152 23.84 -19.23 -15.39
C SER A 152 24.49 -18.08 -14.60
N GLN A 153 25.09 -17.12 -15.32
CA GLN A 153 25.77 -15.94 -14.77
C GLN A 153 24.86 -14.97 -14.01
N LEU A 154 23.53 -15.08 -14.09
CA LEU A 154 22.65 -14.30 -13.21
C LEU A 154 22.92 -14.62 -11.72
N LYS A 155 23.38 -15.83 -11.38
CA LYS A 155 23.77 -16.19 -10.01
C LYS A 155 24.99 -15.45 -9.47
N ASP A 156 25.87 -14.98 -10.35
CA ASP A 156 27.05 -14.19 -9.95
C ASP A 156 26.62 -12.85 -9.31
N LYS A 157 25.43 -12.34 -9.71
CA LYS A 157 24.78 -11.12 -9.19
C LYS A 157 23.68 -11.43 -8.15
N TYR A 158 22.99 -12.56 -8.30
CA TYR A 158 21.85 -12.96 -7.48
C TYR A 158 22.07 -14.37 -6.88
N PRO A 159 22.94 -14.52 -5.86
CA PRO A 159 23.37 -15.84 -5.36
C PRO A 159 22.24 -16.68 -4.74
N ASN A 160 21.14 -16.06 -4.33
CA ASN A 160 19.94 -16.72 -3.80
C ASN A 160 18.94 -17.13 -4.90
N LEU A 161 19.13 -16.70 -6.16
CA LEU A 161 18.20 -17.03 -7.25
C LEU A 161 18.26 -18.52 -7.56
N LYS A 162 17.09 -19.17 -7.51
CA LYS A 162 16.93 -20.54 -8.02
C LYS A 162 16.77 -20.54 -9.54
N GLN A 163 17.55 -21.36 -10.21
CA GLN A 163 17.55 -21.46 -11.67
C GLN A 163 17.23 -22.86 -12.15
N SER A 164 16.33 -22.94 -13.13
CA SER A 164 15.89 -24.20 -13.70
C SER A 164 15.92 -24.22 -15.23
N LEU A 165 16.00 -25.43 -15.78
CA LEU A 165 15.81 -25.69 -17.20
C LEU A 165 14.46 -26.38 -17.42
N ALA A 166 13.59 -25.78 -18.24
CA ALA A 166 12.41 -26.47 -18.73
C ALA A 166 12.74 -27.31 -19.96
N VAL A 167 12.38 -28.58 -19.92
CA VAL A 167 12.55 -29.53 -21.01
C VAL A 167 11.17 -29.83 -21.60
N GLY A 168 11.02 -29.68 -22.92
CA GLY A 168 9.78 -29.97 -23.64
C GLY A 168 9.06 -28.72 -24.16
N GLY A 169 7.82 -28.53 -23.70
CA GLY A 169 6.94 -27.46 -24.18
C GLY A 169 6.11 -27.86 -25.40
N TRP A 170 5.11 -27.03 -25.74
CA TRP A 170 4.09 -27.37 -26.74
C TRP A 170 4.64 -27.69 -28.13
N ALA A 171 5.61 -26.90 -28.59
CA ALA A 171 6.22 -27.02 -29.91
C ALA A 171 7.18 -28.23 -30.04
N HIS A 172 7.69 -28.79 -28.93
CA HIS A 172 8.58 -29.95 -28.97
C HIS A 172 7.83 -31.27 -29.26
N GLY A 173 6.54 -31.34 -28.92
CA GLY A 173 5.71 -32.54 -29.10
C GLY A 173 5.83 -33.56 -27.97
N GLY A 174 4.98 -34.59 -28.02
CA GLY A 174 4.95 -35.66 -27.02
C GLY A 174 5.74 -36.92 -27.39
N GLU A 175 6.03 -37.14 -28.68
CA GLU A 175 6.67 -38.38 -29.16
C GLU A 175 8.10 -38.59 -28.63
N ALA A 176 8.92 -37.53 -28.53
CA ALA A 176 10.28 -37.65 -28.02
C ALA A 176 10.30 -38.12 -26.55
N PHE A 177 9.42 -37.56 -25.71
CA PHE A 177 9.19 -38.04 -24.35
C PHE A 177 8.65 -39.47 -24.31
N GLN A 178 7.67 -39.80 -25.17
CA GLN A 178 7.09 -41.15 -25.24
C GLN A 178 8.18 -42.19 -25.49
N LYS A 179 9.00 -41.98 -26.53
CA LYS A 179 10.10 -42.85 -26.93
C LYS A 179 11.15 -42.98 -25.81
N MET A 180 11.62 -41.85 -25.28
CA MET A 180 12.61 -41.81 -24.19
C MET A 180 12.10 -42.48 -22.90
N ALA A 181 10.87 -42.19 -22.47
CA ALA A 181 10.31 -42.72 -21.24
C ALA A 181 9.99 -44.23 -21.31
N SER A 182 9.84 -44.79 -22.53
CA SER A 182 9.42 -46.18 -22.74
C SER A 182 10.40 -47.26 -22.25
N SER A 183 11.67 -46.93 -22.01
CA SER A 183 12.73 -47.88 -21.67
C SER A 183 13.64 -47.32 -20.58
N LEU A 184 13.98 -48.14 -19.58
CA LEU A 184 14.91 -47.77 -18.51
C LEU A 184 16.23 -47.21 -19.07
N THR A 185 16.83 -47.89 -20.05
CA THR A 185 18.10 -47.47 -20.65
C THR A 185 18.01 -46.12 -21.38
N PHE A 186 16.85 -45.77 -21.94
CA PHE A 186 16.67 -44.46 -22.59
C PHE A 186 16.42 -43.35 -21.55
N ARG A 187 15.74 -43.67 -20.44
CA ARG A 187 15.62 -42.77 -19.28
C ARG A 187 16.98 -42.54 -18.61
N GLU A 188 17.80 -43.58 -18.46
CA GLU A 188 19.17 -43.48 -17.92
C GLU A 188 20.03 -42.52 -18.75
N ILE A 189 20.06 -42.67 -20.09
CA ILE A 189 20.78 -41.75 -21.00
C ILE A 189 20.28 -40.31 -20.86
N PHE A 190 18.95 -40.11 -20.83
CA PHE A 190 18.37 -38.79 -20.63
C PHE A 190 18.77 -38.17 -19.28
N ILE A 191 18.63 -38.92 -18.19
CA ILE A 191 18.97 -38.50 -16.82
C ILE A 191 20.45 -38.13 -16.71
N ASP A 192 21.36 -38.92 -17.29
CA ASP A 192 22.80 -38.59 -17.29
C ASP A 192 23.10 -37.32 -18.09
N SER A 193 22.43 -37.09 -19.23
CA SER A 193 22.56 -35.85 -20.00
C SER A 193 22.03 -34.62 -19.24
N VAL A 194 20.94 -34.78 -18.48
CA VAL A 194 20.42 -33.74 -17.57
C VAL A 194 21.41 -33.45 -16.45
N ILE A 195 21.99 -34.49 -15.83
CA ILE A 195 23.01 -34.33 -14.78
C ILE A 195 24.25 -33.59 -15.32
N GLU A 196 24.72 -33.91 -16.54
CA GLU A 196 25.86 -33.19 -17.11
C GLU A 196 25.52 -31.72 -17.38
N PHE A 197 24.35 -31.43 -17.95
CA PHE A 197 23.89 -30.06 -18.22
C PHE A 197 23.76 -29.24 -16.92
N MET A 198 23.14 -29.82 -15.89
CA MET A 198 22.98 -29.21 -14.56
C MET A 198 24.33 -28.87 -13.93
N ARG A 199 25.33 -29.76 -14.03
CA ARG A 199 26.70 -29.48 -13.57
C ARG A 199 27.37 -28.38 -14.41
N ARG A 200 27.22 -28.43 -15.74
CA ARG A 200 27.88 -27.51 -16.69
C ARG A 200 27.42 -26.07 -16.55
N TYR A 201 26.16 -25.84 -16.19
CA TYR A 201 25.55 -24.51 -16.06
C TYR A 201 25.10 -24.17 -14.63
N ASN A 202 25.57 -24.91 -13.61
CA ASN A 202 25.34 -24.63 -12.19
C ASN A 202 23.86 -24.39 -11.82
N LEU A 203 22.94 -25.19 -12.38
CA LEU A 203 21.50 -25.03 -12.17
C LEU A 203 21.04 -25.71 -10.86
N ASP A 204 19.87 -25.30 -10.35
CA ASP A 204 19.25 -25.87 -9.14
C ASP A 204 18.21 -26.94 -9.45
N GLY A 205 17.57 -26.90 -10.61
CA GLY A 205 16.51 -27.85 -10.91
C GLY A 205 16.16 -28.00 -12.39
N VAL A 206 15.29 -28.95 -12.67
CA VAL A 206 14.82 -29.25 -14.02
C VAL A 206 13.30 -29.45 -14.02
N GLU A 207 12.62 -28.87 -15.00
CA GLU A 207 11.17 -28.96 -15.17
C GLU A 207 10.84 -29.86 -16.36
N MET A 208 10.05 -30.91 -16.12
CA MET A 208 9.52 -31.77 -17.18
C MET A 208 8.19 -31.21 -17.72
N VAL A 209 8.18 -30.79 -18.99
CA VAL A 209 7.04 -30.18 -19.68
C VAL A 209 6.57 -31.10 -20.82
N TRP A 210 6.14 -32.31 -20.46
CA TRP A 210 5.56 -33.29 -21.38
C TRP A 210 4.07 -33.00 -21.57
N LEU A 211 3.71 -32.45 -22.73
CA LEU A 211 2.33 -32.05 -23.08
C LEU A 211 1.80 -32.95 -24.23
N TRP A 212 1.15 -34.09 -23.98
CA TRP A 212 0.79 -34.68 -22.68
C TRP A 212 1.01 -36.21 -22.73
N PRO A 213 1.47 -36.88 -21.65
CA PRO A 213 1.59 -38.33 -21.58
C PRO A 213 0.22 -39.02 -21.77
N GLY A 214 0.23 -40.21 -22.39
CA GLY A 214 -0.95 -41.05 -22.59
C GLY A 214 -2.00 -40.50 -23.56
N SER A 215 -1.73 -39.36 -24.18
CA SER A 215 -2.66 -38.65 -25.06
C SER A 215 -2.41 -38.98 -26.54
N PRO A 216 -3.31 -39.72 -27.23
CA PRO A 216 -3.06 -40.19 -28.60
C PRO A 216 -2.88 -39.05 -29.62
N ASP A 217 -3.58 -37.93 -29.43
CA ASP A 217 -3.45 -36.69 -30.21
C ASP A 217 -2.10 -35.96 -30.04
N ARG A 218 -1.24 -36.45 -29.13
CA ARG A 218 0.12 -35.97 -28.88
C ARG A 218 1.17 -37.10 -29.00
N GLY A 219 0.78 -38.23 -29.59
CA GLY A 219 1.63 -39.41 -29.79
C GLY A 219 1.78 -40.33 -28.56
N GLY A 220 1.05 -40.07 -27.47
CA GLY A 220 1.17 -40.81 -26.21
C GLY A 220 0.48 -42.18 -26.17
N THR A 221 0.94 -43.04 -25.27
CA THR A 221 0.48 -44.44 -25.09
C THR A 221 0.05 -44.72 -23.64
N THR A 222 -0.76 -45.75 -23.40
CA THR A 222 -1.28 -46.02 -22.04
C THR A 222 -0.20 -46.35 -20.99
N SER A 223 0.98 -46.82 -21.39
CA SER A 223 2.11 -47.07 -20.48
C SER A 223 2.86 -45.79 -20.09
N ASP A 224 2.65 -44.67 -20.78
CA ASP A 224 3.26 -43.37 -20.45
C ASP A 224 2.97 -42.95 -19.01
N LYS A 225 1.80 -43.32 -18.47
CA LYS A 225 1.38 -43.00 -17.10
C LYS A 225 2.30 -43.60 -16.03
N ASP A 226 2.71 -44.85 -16.24
CA ASP A 226 3.69 -45.54 -15.38
C ASP A 226 5.12 -45.06 -15.69
N ASN A 227 5.45 -44.94 -16.97
CA ASN A 227 6.77 -44.51 -17.45
C ASN A 227 7.15 -43.10 -16.97
N TYR A 228 6.20 -42.16 -16.90
CA TYR A 228 6.44 -40.80 -16.41
C TYR A 228 6.70 -40.78 -14.89
N HIS A 229 5.96 -41.58 -14.12
CA HIS A 229 6.26 -41.77 -12.69
C HIS A 229 7.65 -42.40 -12.48
N SER A 230 8.01 -43.41 -13.27
CA SER A 230 9.37 -43.98 -13.28
C SER A 230 10.43 -42.93 -13.59
N LEU A 231 10.27 -42.16 -14.67
CA LEU A 231 11.21 -41.10 -15.07
C LEU A 231 11.49 -40.10 -13.94
N ILE A 232 10.45 -39.56 -13.30
CA ILE A 232 10.59 -38.56 -12.22
C ILE A 232 11.27 -39.17 -10.98
N THR A 233 10.95 -40.43 -10.66
CA THR A 233 11.58 -41.15 -9.54
C THR A 233 13.06 -41.40 -9.82
N GLU A 234 13.38 -41.96 -10.99
CA GLU A 234 14.73 -42.31 -11.43
C GLU A 234 15.62 -41.07 -11.60
N LEU A 235 15.04 -39.92 -11.98
CA LEU A 235 15.72 -38.63 -12.08
C LEU A 235 16.14 -38.09 -10.69
N LYS A 236 15.24 -38.09 -9.69
CA LYS A 236 15.60 -37.72 -8.30
C LYS A 236 16.59 -38.69 -7.68
N GLU A 237 16.50 -39.99 -7.98
CA GLU A 237 17.54 -40.94 -7.60
C GLU A 237 18.87 -40.68 -8.31
N GLY A 238 18.84 -40.32 -9.59
CA GLY A 238 20.02 -39.93 -10.38
C GLY A 238 20.73 -38.73 -9.75
N PHE A 239 19.99 -37.70 -9.36
CA PHE A 239 20.52 -36.52 -8.65
C PHE A 239 21.16 -36.91 -7.30
N ARG A 240 20.52 -37.80 -6.52
CA ARG A 240 21.10 -38.37 -5.29
C ARG A 240 22.38 -39.17 -5.57
N ARG A 241 22.39 -40.07 -6.57
CA ARG A 241 23.59 -40.83 -7.00
C ARG A 241 24.71 -39.90 -7.49
N ALA A 242 24.35 -38.77 -8.09
CA ALA A 242 25.27 -37.75 -8.59
C ALA A 242 25.86 -36.85 -7.49
N GLY A 243 25.40 -36.97 -6.24
CA GLY A 243 25.86 -36.17 -5.09
C GLY A 243 25.09 -34.86 -4.86
N HIS A 244 23.97 -34.64 -5.56
CA HIS A 244 23.21 -33.39 -5.58
C HIS A 244 21.78 -33.59 -5.08
N GLU A 245 21.59 -34.03 -3.83
CA GLU A 245 20.24 -34.22 -3.25
C GLU A 245 19.39 -32.93 -3.21
N SER A 246 20.04 -31.77 -3.19
CA SER A 246 19.42 -30.44 -3.19
C SER A 246 18.94 -29.97 -4.57
N TRP A 247 19.09 -30.78 -5.63
CA TRP A 247 18.54 -30.45 -6.93
C TRP A 247 17.05 -30.79 -7.01
N GLU A 248 16.26 -29.82 -7.45
CA GLU A 248 14.80 -29.90 -7.53
C GLU A 248 14.33 -30.45 -8.89
N VAL A 249 13.28 -31.28 -8.88
CA VAL A 249 12.57 -31.74 -10.08
C VAL A 249 11.15 -31.20 -10.01
N TYR A 250 10.79 -30.43 -11.04
CA TYR A 250 9.45 -29.88 -11.22
C TYR A 250 8.72 -30.63 -12.32
N VAL A 251 7.40 -30.75 -12.22
CA VAL A 251 6.56 -31.36 -13.28
C VAL A 251 5.43 -30.42 -13.66
N GLN A 252 5.33 -30.08 -14.94
CA GLN A 252 4.19 -29.32 -15.45
C GLN A 252 3.01 -30.26 -15.74
N VAL A 253 1.82 -29.89 -15.28
CA VAL A 253 0.65 -30.79 -15.28
C VAL A 253 -0.67 -30.06 -15.58
N PRO A 254 -1.65 -30.74 -16.19
CA PRO A 254 -2.94 -30.14 -16.54
C PRO A 254 -3.92 -30.06 -15.37
N ILE A 255 -4.93 -29.21 -15.55
CA ILE A 255 -6.18 -29.20 -14.78
C ILE A 255 -7.24 -30.16 -15.36
N ASP A 256 -7.17 -30.48 -16.66
CA ASP A 256 -8.13 -31.35 -17.33
C ASP A 256 -8.07 -32.80 -16.80
N ARG A 257 -9.16 -33.22 -16.13
CA ARG A 257 -9.37 -34.58 -15.61
C ARG A 257 -9.22 -35.67 -16.67
N TYR A 258 -9.51 -35.39 -17.95
CA TYR A 258 -9.31 -36.36 -19.02
C TYR A 258 -7.81 -36.64 -19.23
N ARG A 259 -6.98 -35.59 -19.37
CA ARG A 259 -5.51 -35.73 -19.45
C ARG A 259 -4.93 -36.36 -18.20
N LEU A 260 -5.40 -35.96 -17.01
CA LEU A 260 -4.98 -36.56 -15.73
C LEU A 260 -5.29 -38.07 -15.67
N GLY A 261 -6.49 -38.46 -16.12
CA GLY A 261 -6.91 -39.85 -16.26
C GLY A 261 -5.95 -40.66 -17.14
N LEU A 262 -5.57 -40.11 -18.31
CA LEU A 262 -4.67 -40.76 -19.27
C LEU A 262 -3.22 -40.88 -18.80
N GLY A 263 -2.62 -39.80 -18.30
CA GLY A 263 -1.16 -39.68 -18.21
C GLY A 263 -0.54 -39.49 -16.83
N TYR A 264 -1.33 -39.23 -15.77
CA TYR A 264 -0.79 -38.74 -14.50
C TYR A 264 -1.21 -39.58 -13.28
N HIS A 265 -0.24 -40.16 -12.59
CA HIS A 265 -0.42 -40.74 -11.25
C HIS A 265 -0.29 -39.64 -10.18
N GLN A 266 -1.32 -38.78 -10.06
CA GLN A 266 -1.29 -37.53 -9.26
C GLN A 266 -0.56 -37.67 -7.91
N ARG A 267 -1.00 -38.60 -7.05
CA ARG A 267 -0.41 -38.84 -5.72
C ARG A 267 1.07 -39.21 -5.76
N GLN A 268 1.45 -40.08 -6.70
CA GLN A 268 2.82 -40.61 -6.80
C GLN A 268 3.76 -39.55 -7.39
N LEU A 269 3.32 -38.81 -8.41
CA LEU A 269 4.06 -37.68 -8.96
C LEU A 269 4.26 -36.57 -7.92
N CYS A 270 3.24 -36.21 -7.13
CA CYS A 270 3.40 -35.28 -6.00
C CYS A 270 4.27 -35.82 -4.86
N THR A 271 4.53 -37.13 -4.81
CA THR A 271 5.47 -37.74 -3.85
C THR A 271 6.91 -37.66 -4.39
N ALA A 272 7.10 -37.93 -5.69
CA ALA A 272 8.41 -38.02 -6.33
C ALA A 272 9.02 -36.65 -6.73
N ALA A 273 8.25 -35.76 -7.36
CA ALA A 273 8.70 -34.41 -7.71
C ALA A 273 8.77 -33.51 -6.46
N ASP A 274 9.61 -32.47 -6.47
CA ASP A 274 9.67 -31.49 -5.38
C ASP A 274 8.48 -30.52 -5.45
N TYR A 275 8.11 -30.09 -6.65
CA TYR A 275 6.91 -29.28 -6.89
C TYR A 275 6.15 -29.71 -8.15
N VAL A 276 4.84 -29.47 -8.12
CA VAL A 276 3.92 -29.76 -9.22
C VAL A 276 3.34 -28.45 -9.72
N TYR A 277 3.70 -28.10 -10.95
CA TYR A 277 3.36 -26.84 -11.61
C TYR A 277 2.05 -27.03 -12.38
N ILE A 278 0.94 -26.56 -11.81
CA ILE A 278 -0.40 -26.75 -12.35
C ILE A 278 -0.71 -25.61 -13.34
N THR A 279 -0.91 -25.95 -14.61
CA THR A 279 -1.23 -25.00 -15.67
C THR A 279 -2.65 -24.45 -15.47
N GLY A 280 -2.76 -23.22 -14.96
CA GLY A 280 -4.03 -22.52 -14.70
C GLY A 280 -4.61 -21.76 -15.90
N TYR A 281 -4.03 -21.94 -17.08
CA TYR A 281 -4.35 -21.21 -18.32
C TYR A 281 -4.44 -22.17 -19.53
N ASP A 282 -4.87 -21.64 -20.67
CA ASP A 282 -5.25 -22.42 -21.87
C ASP A 282 -6.31 -23.50 -21.59
N LEU A 283 -7.13 -23.25 -20.56
CA LEU A 283 -8.31 -24.02 -20.21
C LEU A 283 -9.42 -23.86 -21.27
N ARG A 284 -9.34 -22.82 -22.11
CA ARG A 284 -10.23 -22.51 -23.23
C ARG A 284 -9.44 -21.92 -24.40
N GLY A 285 -9.96 -22.03 -25.61
CA GLY A 285 -9.38 -21.40 -26.80
C GLY A 285 -10.25 -21.61 -28.04
N SER A 286 -9.80 -21.16 -29.21
CA SER A 286 -10.57 -21.22 -30.46
C SER A 286 -10.95 -22.63 -30.91
N TRP A 287 -10.24 -23.66 -30.43
CA TRP A 287 -10.62 -25.08 -30.58
C TRP A 287 -11.95 -25.46 -29.91
N ASN A 288 -12.51 -24.60 -29.05
CA ASN A 288 -13.83 -24.79 -28.44
C ASN A 288 -15.00 -24.29 -29.30
N GLY A 289 -14.74 -23.57 -30.41
CA GLY A 289 -15.80 -23.07 -31.31
C GLY A 289 -16.65 -21.91 -30.77
N GLN A 290 -16.25 -21.32 -29.64
CA GLN A 290 -16.89 -20.17 -29.01
C GLN A 290 -15.86 -19.30 -28.26
N THR A 291 -16.18 -18.04 -27.97
CA THR A 291 -15.37 -17.17 -27.09
C THR A 291 -15.41 -17.63 -25.64
N ASP A 292 -14.29 -17.53 -24.92
CA ASP A 292 -14.22 -17.77 -23.47
C ASP A 292 -12.88 -17.26 -22.90
N VAL A 293 -12.82 -17.03 -21.59
CA VAL A 293 -11.58 -16.64 -20.91
C VAL A 293 -10.72 -17.87 -20.60
N HIS A 294 -9.45 -17.88 -21.05
CA HIS A 294 -8.62 -19.09 -21.05
C HIS A 294 -8.07 -19.54 -19.70
N SER A 295 -8.30 -18.79 -18.62
CA SER A 295 -7.78 -19.03 -17.26
C SER A 295 -8.88 -18.94 -16.19
N ALA A 296 -10.12 -19.31 -16.56
CA ALA A 296 -11.31 -19.15 -15.74
C ALA A 296 -11.19 -19.76 -14.33
N MET A 297 -11.46 -18.94 -13.32
CA MET A 297 -11.30 -19.29 -11.90
C MET A 297 -12.35 -20.29 -11.39
N ASN A 298 -13.61 -20.19 -11.84
CA ASN A 298 -14.73 -21.01 -11.39
C ASN A 298 -15.59 -21.52 -12.57
N ASN A 299 -16.54 -22.43 -12.28
CA ASN A 299 -17.58 -22.84 -13.23
C ASN A 299 -18.57 -21.69 -13.52
N ARG A 300 -18.68 -21.31 -14.79
CA ARG A 300 -19.73 -20.46 -15.36
C ARG A 300 -21.03 -21.28 -15.54
N HIS A 301 -22.16 -20.61 -15.74
CA HIS A 301 -23.47 -21.27 -15.90
C HIS A 301 -23.61 -22.01 -17.24
N PHE A 302 -22.77 -21.67 -18.23
CA PHE A 302 -22.70 -22.30 -19.55
C PHE A 302 -21.63 -23.41 -19.64
N ASP A 303 -20.85 -23.68 -18.58
CA ASP A 303 -19.89 -24.80 -18.59
C ASP A 303 -20.61 -26.15 -18.61
N THR A 304 -20.59 -26.78 -19.77
CA THR A 304 -21.27 -28.05 -20.03
C THR A 304 -20.31 -29.05 -20.69
N GLY A 305 -20.71 -30.32 -20.74
CA GLY A 305 -19.91 -31.38 -21.36
C GLY A 305 -18.51 -31.48 -20.75
N ALA A 306 -17.49 -31.40 -21.61
CA ALA A 306 -16.07 -31.49 -21.23
C ALA A 306 -15.52 -30.22 -20.56
N LEU A 307 -16.21 -29.07 -20.63
CA LEU A 307 -15.75 -27.83 -19.99
C LEU A 307 -16.18 -27.72 -18.52
N ARG A 308 -17.16 -28.53 -18.10
CA ARG A 308 -17.63 -28.60 -16.72
C ARG A 308 -16.52 -29.10 -15.80
N ASP A 309 -16.20 -28.29 -14.79
CA ASP A 309 -15.11 -28.46 -13.81
C ASP A 309 -13.69 -28.18 -14.33
N VAL A 310 -13.52 -27.80 -15.61
CA VAL A 310 -12.22 -27.33 -16.13
C VAL A 310 -12.07 -25.84 -15.80
N ASN A 311 -11.70 -25.55 -14.56
CA ASN A 311 -11.46 -24.21 -14.00
C ASN A 311 -10.37 -24.28 -12.91
N VAL A 312 -9.76 -23.14 -12.58
CA VAL A 312 -8.59 -23.09 -11.68
C VAL A 312 -8.89 -23.65 -10.29
N ARG A 313 -10.00 -23.29 -9.63
CA ARG A 313 -10.34 -23.82 -8.30
C ARG A 313 -10.60 -25.33 -8.35
N GLY A 314 -11.33 -25.79 -9.36
CA GLY A 314 -11.64 -27.20 -9.58
C GLY A 314 -10.37 -28.05 -9.73
N GLY A 315 -9.43 -27.62 -10.57
CA GLY A 315 -8.17 -28.32 -10.80
C GLY A 315 -7.25 -28.39 -9.58
N LEU A 316 -7.08 -27.25 -8.88
CA LEU A 316 -6.29 -27.21 -7.63
C LEU A 316 -6.89 -28.15 -6.58
N GLN A 317 -8.22 -28.11 -6.38
CA GLN A 317 -8.90 -28.98 -5.43
C GLN A 317 -8.85 -30.46 -5.84
N ASP A 318 -8.88 -30.78 -7.14
CA ASP A 318 -8.74 -32.14 -7.64
C ASP A 318 -7.37 -32.75 -7.29
N TRP A 319 -6.28 -32.00 -7.54
CA TRP A 319 -4.93 -32.42 -7.16
C TRP A 319 -4.76 -32.58 -5.64
N MET A 320 -5.32 -31.67 -4.84
CA MET A 320 -5.28 -31.79 -3.37
C MET A 320 -6.10 -32.98 -2.86
N ASN A 321 -7.31 -33.20 -3.39
CA ASN A 321 -8.15 -34.35 -3.04
C ASN A 321 -7.50 -35.69 -3.41
N ASN A 322 -6.73 -35.73 -4.50
CA ASN A 322 -5.94 -36.90 -4.90
C ASN A 322 -4.59 -37.03 -4.14
N GLY A 323 -4.40 -36.26 -3.05
CA GLY A 323 -3.31 -36.45 -2.10
C GLY A 323 -2.03 -35.65 -2.38
N CYS A 324 -2.11 -34.60 -3.20
CA CYS A 324 -1.03 -33.65 -3.38
C CYS A 324 -1.03 -32.59 -2.25
N PRO A 325 0.04 -32.40 -1.47
CA PRO A 325 0.10 -31.33 -0.47
C PRO A 325 0.04 -29.95 -1.12
N ALA A 326 -0.78 -29.05 -0.61
CA ALA A 326 -0.94 -27.70 -1.15
C ALA A 326 0.40 -26.96 -1.31
N ASN A 327 1.27 -27.06 -0.29
CA ASN A 327 2.60 -26.44 -0.28
C ASN A 327 3.61 -27.04 -1.29
N LYS A 328 3.22 -28.08 -2.07
CA LYS A 328 3.98 -28.60 -3.22
C LYS A 328 3.37 -28.21 -4.58
N ILE A 329 2.18 -27.61 -4.59
CA ILE A 329 1.51 -27.12 -5.79
C ILE A 329 1.97 -25.69 -6.10
N VAL A 330 2.27 -25.40 -7.36
CA VAL A 330 2.58 -24.05 -7.87
C VAL A 330 1.57 -23.72 -8.96
N LEU A 331 0.85 -22.60 -8.84
CA LEU A 331 -0.20 -22.22 -9.80
C LEU A 331 0.38 -21.39 -10.96
N GLY A 332 0.21 -21.87 -12.19
CA GLY A 332 0.56 -21.15 -13.40
C GLY A 332 -0.47 -20.10 -13.80
N VAL A 333 0.00 -18.89 -14.12
CA VAL A 333 -0.79 -17.80 -14.72
C VAL A 333 -0.14 -17.30 -16.02
N PRO A 334 -0.94 -16.86 -17.02
CA PRO A 334 -0.43 -16.40 -18.30
C PRO A 334 -0.17 -14.88 -18.30
N LEU A 335 0.83 -14.42 -19.05
CA LEU A 335 1.06 -13.00 -19.35
C LEU A 335 0.68 -12.69 -20.82
N PHE A 336 -0.38 -13.34 -21.29
CA PHE A 336 -0.89 -13.28 -22.66
C PHE A 336 -2.40 -13.50 -22.68
N GLY A 337 -3.04 -13.26 -23.82
CA GLY A 337 -4.46 -13.57 -24.05
C GLY A 337 -4.68 -14.55 -25.19
N ARG A 338 -5.79 -15.30 -25.13
CA ARG A 338 -6.30 -16.11 -26.25
C ARG A 338 -7.28 -15.30 -27.07
N THR A 339 -7.08 -15.29 -28.39
CA THR A 339 -7.88 -14.49 -29.33
C THR A 339 -8.77 -15.32 -30.24
N TYR A 340 -9.87 -14.71 -30.66
CA TYR A 340 -10.95 -15.33 -31.43
C TYR A 340 -11.44 -14.35 -32.50
N THR A 341 -11.86 -14.87 -33.65
CA THR A 341 -12.62 -14.09 -34.65
C THR A 341 -14.09 -14.46 -34.54
N LEU A 342 -14.94 -13.52 -34.13
CA LEU A 342 -16.39 -13.69 -33.97
C LEU A 342 -17.06 -14.13 -35.28
N GLN A 343 -18.21 -14.79 -35.16
CA GLN A 343 -19.10 -15.04 -36.31
C GLN A 343 -20.05 -13.86 -36.59
N ASP A 344 -20.33 -13.04 -35.58
CA ASP A 344 -21.20 -11.86 -35.64
C ASP A 344 -20.64 -10.82 -34.68
N GLU A 345 -20.25 -9.64 -35.18
CA GLU A 345 -19.66 -8.56 -34.37
C GLU A 345 -20.63 -8.03 -33.29
N SER A 346 -21.94 -8.23 -33.46
CA SER A 346 -22.97 -7.86 -32.49
C SER A 346 -23.14 -8.89 -31.36
N ASN A 347 -22.56 -10.08 -31.50
CA ASN A 347 -22.52 -11.11 -30.46
C ASN A 347 -21.09 -11.27 -29.93
N HIS A 348 -20.72 -10.40 -29.00
CA HIS A 348 -19.37 -10.25 -28.45
C HIS A 348 -19.24 -10.71 -26.98
N GLY A 349 -20.24 -11.43 -26.47
CA GLY A 349 -20.24 -11.94 -25.09
C GLY A 349 -19.32 -13.17 -24.90
N LEU A 350 -19.37 -13.75 -23.70
CA LEU A 350 -18.83 -15.10 -23.44
C LEU A 350 -19.71 -16.15 -24.13
N ALA A 351 -19.10 -17.24 -24.58
CA ALA A 351 -19.74 -18.31 -25.36
C ALA A 351 -20.40 -17.85 -26.68
N ALA A 352 -19.94 -16.74 -27.26
CA ALA A 352 -20.35 -16.30 -28.58
C ALA A 352 -19.73 -17.17 -29.69
N PRO A 353 -20.45 -17.52 -30.76
CA PRO A 353 -19.90 -18.31 -31.87
C PRO A 353 -18.76 -17.60 -32.61
N ILE A 354 -17.77 -18.37 -33.05
CA ILE A 354 -16.56 -17.88 -33.72
C ILE A 354 -16.40 -18.52 -35.10
N THR A 355 -15.72 -17.84 -36.00
CA THR A 355 -15.23 -18.43 -37.27
C THR A 355 -13.85 -19.09 -37.12
N GLY A 356 -13.09 -18.74 -36.08
CA GLY A 356 -11.76 -19.30 -35.83
C GLY A 356 -10.96 -18.53 -34.77
N PRO A 357 -9.62 -18.73 -34.73
CA PRO A 357 -8.72 -17.90 -33.93
C PRO A 357 -8.78 -16.43 -34.33
N GLY A 358 -8.34 -15.55 -33.43
CA GLY A 358 -8.12 -14.13 -33.73
C GLY A 358 -6.92 -13.93 -34.66
N LYS A 359 -6.86 -12.75 -35.28
CA LYS A 359 -5.81 -12.31 -36.20
C LYS A 359 -4.45 -12.26 -35.48
N PRO A 360 -3.33 -12.60 -36.15
CA PRO A 360 -2.02 -12.61 -35.50
C PRO A 360 -1.56 -11.24 -35.00
N GLY A 361 -0.83 -11.24 -33.89
CA GLY A 361 -0.18 -10.04 -33.34
C GLY A 361 1.00 -9.55 -34.19
N PRO A 362 1.29 -8.23 -34.19
CA PRO A 362 2.39 -7.65 -34.96
C PRO A 362 3.80 -8.07 -34.51
N HIS A 363 3.94 -8.66 -33.31
CA HIS A 363 5.23 -9.02 -32.71
C HIS A 363 5.28 -10.47 -32.19
N THR A 364 4.14 -11.07 -31.84
CA THR A 364 4.05 -12.51 -31.56
C THR A 364 3.84 -13.35 -32.82
N GLY A 365 3.17 -12.82 -33.85
CA GLY A 365 3.07 -13.43 -35.19
C GLY A 365 2.14 -14.63 -35.34
N ASP A 366 1.65 -15.21 -34.25
CA ASP A 366 0.74 -16.36 -34.25
C ASP A 366 -0.74 -15.95 -34.09
N GLY A 367 -1.63 -16.63 -34.82
CA GLY A 367 -3.09 -16.42 -34.72
C GLY A 367 -3.69 -17.14 -33.50
N GLY A 368 -4.69 -16.53 -32.87
CA GLY A 368 -5.35 -17.08 -31.68
C GLY A 368 -4.62 -16.79 -30.36
N TYR A 369 -3.70 -15.83 -30.38
CA TYR A 369 -2.77 -15.50 -29.30
C TYR A 369 -2.35 -14.03 -29.43
N LEU A 370 -2.16 -13.33 -28.32
CA LEU A 370 -1.50 -12.02 -28.24
C LEU A 370 -0.73 -11.90 -26.92
N GLY A 371 0.47 -11.33 -26.94
CA GLY A 371 1.17 -10.93 -25.71
C GLY A 371 0.41 -9.80 -25.00
N TYR A 372 0.51 -9.69 -23.67
CA TYR A 372 -0.12 -8.60 -22.92
C TYR A 372 0.32 -7.22 -23.44
N PHE A 373 1.60 -7.05 -23.80
CA PHE A 373 2.08 -5.81 -24.45
C PHE A 373 1.39 -5.49 -25.79
N GLU A 374 0.98 -6.50 -26.57
CA GLU A 374 0.24 -6.31 -27.83
C GLU A 374 -1.22 -5.94 -27.56
N ILE A 375 -1.85 -6.56 -26.54
CA ILE A 375 -3.22 -6.25 -26.10
C ILE A 375 -3.28 -4.78 -25.63
N CYS A 376 -2.37 -4.38 -24.74
CA CYS A 376 -2.24 -2.99 -24.29
C CYS A 376 -1.94 -2.02 -25.46
N SER A 377 -1.14 -2.41 -26.44
CA SER A 377 -0.86 -1.59 -27.63
C SER A 377 -2.09 -1.44 -28.53
N ALA A 378 -2.84 -2.52 -28.78
CA ALA A 378 -4.06 -2.51 -29.58
C ALA A 378 -5.17 -1.65 -28.94
N MET A 379 -5.34 -1.77 -27.61
CA MET A 379 -6.28 -0.96 -26.82
C MET A 379 -5.91 0.53 -26.80
N LYS A 380 -4.63 0.89 -26.92
CA LYS A 380 -4.19 2.29 -27.07
C LYS A 380 -4.40 2.85 -28.48
N GLN A 381 -4.35 1.99 -29.50
CA GLN A 381 -4.40 2.41 -30.92
C GLN A 381 -5.81 2.33 -31.54
N SER A 382 -6.76 1.66 -30.90
CA SER A 382 -8.09 1.40 -31.46
C SER A 382 -9.16 1.23 -30.38
N VAL A 383 -10.44 1.42 -30.73
CA VAL A 383 -11.56 1.36 -29.78
C VAL A 383 -11.90 -0.09 -29.46
N TRP A 384 -11.24 -0.65 -28.44
CA TRP A 384 -11.61 -1.92 -27.82
C TRP A 384 -12.55 -1.67 -26.64
N THR A 385 -13.69 -2.35 -26.63
CA THR A 385 -14.55 -2.42 -25.43
C THR A 385 -14.01 -3.51 -24.52
N THR A 386 -13.80 -3.19 -23.23
CA THR A 386 -13.32 -4.15 -22.22
C THR A 386 -14.44 -4.48 -21.23
N GLU A 387 -14.62 -5.77 -20.99
CA GLU A 387 -15.65 -6.38 -20.14
C GLU A 387 -15.00 -7.40 -19.17
N TRP A 388 -15.81 -8.01 -18.31
CA TRP A 388 -15.32 -8.85 -17.21
C TRP A 388 -16.21 -10.08 -16.97
N ASP A 389 -15.59 -11.25 -16.79
CA ASP A 389 -16.29 -12.45 -16.33
C ASP A 389 -16.25 -12.53 -14.79
N GLU A 390 -17.37 -12.23 -14.13
CA GLU A 390 -17.47 -12.27 -12.66
C GLU A 390 -17.25 -13.67 -12.04
N ARG A 391 -17.39 -14.75 -12.83
CA ARG A 391 -17.15 -16.13 -12.36
C ARG A 391 -15.81 -16.67 -12.84
N GLY A 392 -15.39 -16.31 -14.04
CA GLY A 392 -14.04 -16.54 -14.55
C GLY A 392 -12.98 -15.74 -13.79
N VAL A 393 -13.35 -14.61 -13.18
CA VAL A 393 -12.46 -13.64 -12.52
C VAL A 393 -11.31 -13.25 -13.46
N CYS A 394 -11.68 -12.89 -14.69
CA CYS A 394 -10.77 -12.54 -15.79
C CYS A 394 -11.40 -11.44 -16.66
N PRO A 395 -10.61 -10.50 -17.21
CA PRO A 395 -11.08 -9.57 -18.22
C PRO A 395 -11.23 -10.25 -19.60
N TYR A 396 -12.06 -9.67 -20.44
CA TYR A 396 -12.04 -9.88 -21.88
C TYR A 396 -12.30 -8.57 -22.62
N ALA A 397 -11.92 -8.48 -23.89
CA ALA A 397 -12.14 -7.29 -24.69
C ALA A 397 -12.43 -7.64 -26.15
N TYR A 398 -13.06 -6.73 -26.88
CA TYR A 398 -13.42 -6.91 -28.28
C TYR A 398 -13.41 -5.61 -29.09
N SER A 399 -13.16 -5.73 -30.40
CA SER A 399 -13.23 -4.63 -31.37
C SER A 399 -13.56 -5.18 -32.76
N GLY A 400 -14.74 -4.85 -33.28
CA GLY A 400 -15.30 -5.49 -34.49
C GLY A 400 -15.37 -7.01 -34.33
N ASP A 401 -14.96 -7.74 -35.36
CA ASP A 401 -14.87 -9.20 -35.35
C ASP A 401 -13.80 -9.81 -34.41
N GLN A 402 -12.96 -9.01 -33.73
CA GLN A 402 -11.88 -9.53 -32.86
C GLN A 402 -12.27 -9.54 -31.39
N TRP A 403 -11.90 -10.62 -30.69
CA TRP A 403 -12.15 -10.83 -29.26
C TRP A 403 -10.92 -11.42 -28.58
N VAL A 404 -10.60 -10.99 -27.35
CA VAL A 404 -9.48 -11.49 -26.54
C VAL A 404 -9.89 -11.73 -25.08
N GLY A 405 -9.57 -12.91 -24.55
CA GLY A 405 -9.67 -13.22 -23.11
C GLY A 405 -8.27 -13.34 -22.53
N TYR A 406 -7.96 -12.58 -21.48
CA TYR A 406 -6.60 -12.31 -21.02
C TYR A 406 -6.55 -12.14 -19.48
N GLU A 407 -5.38 -11.77 -18.93
CA GLU A 407 -5.24 -11.35 -17.53
C GLU A 407 -5.02 -9.84 -17.42
N ASN A 408 -5.38 -9.27 -16.28
CA ASN A 408 -4.89 -7.95 -15.87
C ASN A 408 -4.47 -8.00 -14.40
N GLN A 409 -4.00 -6.87 -13.85
CA GLN A 409 -3.60 -6.78 -12.45
C GLN A 409 -4.66 -7.35 -11.47
N ILE A 410 -5.95 -7.08 -11.71
CA ILE A 410 -7.05 -7.52 -10.82
C ILE A 410 -7.22 -9.05 -10.84
N SER A 411 -7.18 -9.67 -12.02
CA SER A 411 -7.32 -11.14 -12.11
C SER A 411 -6.09 -11.88 -11.57
N LEU A 412 -4.89 -11.30 -11.72
CA LEU A 412 -3.66 -11.82 -11.12
C LEU A 412 -3.63 -11.64 -9.60
N GLU A 413 -4.06 -10.50 -9.06
CA GLU A 413 -4.19 -10.25 -7.61
C GLU A 413 -5.17 -11.22 -6.95
N GLU A 414 -6.30 -11.52 -7.59
CA GLU A 414 -7.28 -12.52 -7.14
C GLU A 414 -6.69 -13.95 -7.14
N LYS A 415 -5.93 -14.33 -8.18
CA LYS A 415 -5.27 -15.63 -8.28
C LYS A 415 -4.14 -15.78 -7.26
N ALA A 416 -3.37 -14.72 -7.02
CA ALA A 416 -2.35 -14.67 -5.97
C ALA A 416 -2.93 -14.71 -4.55
N SER A 417 -4.03 -13.99 -4.32
CA SER A 417 -4.75 -14.03 -3.04
C SER A 417 -5.33 -15.42 -2.78
N TYR A 418 -5.86 -16.09 -3.80
CA TYR A 418 -6.34 -17.48 -3.66
C TYR A 418 -5.19 -18.48 -3.47
N ALA A 419 -4.06 -18.33 -4.17
CA ALA A 419 -2.88 -19.16 -3.97
C ALA A 419 -2.33 -19.06 -2.53
N ARG A 420 -2.28 -17.84 -1.98
CA ARG A 420 -1.92 -17.58 -0.59
C ARG A 420 -2.92 -18.20 0.39
N TYR A 421 -4.23 -18.01 0.15
CA TYR A 421 -5.31 -18.57 0.98
C TYR A 421 -5.27 -20.11 1.05
N MET A 422 -5.04 -20.78 -0.08
CA MET A 422 -4.92 -22.24 -0.12
C MET A 422 -3.55 -22.77 0.38
N GLN A 423 -2.65 -21.89 0.81
CA GLN A 423 -1.26 -22.22 1.21
C GLN A 423 -0.50 -23.01 0.13
N LEU A 424 -0.61 -22.57 -1.13
CA LEU A 424 0.14 -23.15 -2.25
C LEU A 424 1.65 -22.93 -2.08
N GLY A 425 2.47 -23.79 -2.68
CA GLY A 425 3.94 -23.67 -2.70
C GLY A 425 4.44 -22.44 -3.49
N GLY A 426 3.59 -21.85 -4.32
CA GLY A 426 3.83 -20.60 -5.02
C GLY A 426 2.96 -20.40 -6.26
N MET A 427 3.42 -19.52 -7.15
CA MET A 427 2.90 -19.29 -8.48
C MET A 427 4.01 -19.28 -9.52
N TYR A 428 3.64 -19.47 -10.79
CA TYR A 428 4.54 -19.26 -11.91
C TYR A 428 3.88 -18.40 -13.01
N ALA A 429 4.67 -17.52 -13.62
CA ALA A 429 4.20 -16.59 -14.65
C ALA A 429 4.78 -16.95 -16.02
N PHE A 430 3.90 -17.24 -16.99
CA PHE A 430 4.25 -17.67 -18.34
C PHE A 430 3.83 -16.64 -19.39
N SER A 431 4.72 -15.83 -19.96
CA SER A 431 6.16 -15.70 -19.70
C SER A 431 6.54 -14.22 -19.73
N LEU A 432 7.68 -13.86 -19.10
CA LEU A 432 8.07 -12.47 -18.86
C LEU A 432 8.12 -11.62 -20.14
N ASP A 433 8.54 -12.24 -21.24
CA ASP A 433 8.68 -11.60 -22.55
C ASP A 433 7.36 -11.21 -23.24
N LEU A 434 6.22 -11.53 -22.61
CA LEU A 434 4.87 -11.24 -23.09
C LEU A 434 4.19 -10.12 -22.29
N ASP A 435 4.76 -9.74 -21.14
CA ASP A 435 4.33 -8.64 -20.28
C ASP A 435 4.63 -7.26 -20.89
N ASP A 436 4.13 -6.17 -20.33
CA ASP A 436 4.48 -4.80 -20.78
C ASP A 436 5.80 -4.27 -20.17
N TYR A 437 6.77 -5.18 -20.02
CA TYR A 437 7.99 -5.12 -19.19
C TYR A 437 8.89 -3.87 -19.30
N ARG A 438 8.69 -2.99 -20.30
CA ARG A 438 9.43 -1.73 -20.49
C ARG A 438 8.74 -0.50 -19.88
N GLY A 439 7.45 -0.56 -19.55
CA GLY A 439 6.73 0.54 -18.88
C GLY A 439 6.52 1.79 -19.73
N ASN A 440 6.35 1.66 -21.04
CA ASN A 440 6.34 2.76 -22.04
C ASN A 440 5.28 3.89 -21.87
N ASP A 441 4.45 3.90 -20.82
CA ASP A 441 3.65 5.08 -20.47
C ASP A 441 4.39 5.92 -19.41
N ILE A 442 4.89 7.09 -19.82
CA ILE A 442 5.29 8.13 -18.86
C ILE A 442 4.08 8.40 -17.93
N PRO A 443 4.24 8.43 -16.59
CA PRO A 443 3.13 8.45 -15.64
C PRO A 443 2.51 9.84 -15.46
N VAL A 444 2.21 10.51 -16.58
CA VAL A 444 1.69 11.88 -16.66
C VAL A 444 0.28 11.99 -16.05
N ASP A 445 -0.49 10.89 -16.01
CA ASP A 445 -1.78 10.85 -15.31
C ASP A 445 -1.67 11.11 -13.81
N LEU A 446 -0.47 10.94 -13.23
CA LEU A 446 -0.20 11.19 -11.81
C LEU A 446 0.01 12.68 -11.52
N CYS A 447 0.25 13.49 -12.55
CA CYS A 447 0.60 14.90 -12.43
C CYS A 447 -0.62 15.79 -12.76
N THR A 448 -0.66 16.97 -12.16
CA THR A 448 -1.59 18.04 -12.56
C THR A 448 -0.98 18.97 -13.60
N HIS A 449 0.35 19.12 -13.55
CA HIS A 449 1.15 20.00 -14.39
C HIS A 449 2.41 19.28 -14.87
N VAL A 450 2.84 19.54 -16.10
CA VAL A 450 4.14 19.09 -16.62
C VAL A 450 4.82 20.19 -17.45
N SER A 451 6.11 20.40 -17.20
CA SER A 451 6.98 21.30 -17.96
C SER A 451 7.89 20.54 -18.92
N TYR A 452 7.88 20.93 -20.19
CA TYR A 452 8.91 20.54 -21.15
C TYR A 452 10.17 21.35 -20.90
N THR A 453 11.32 20.70 -20.68
CA THR A 453 12.58 21.37 -20.36
C THR A 453 13.67 21.03 -21.40
N PHE A 454 14.43 21.97 -21.95
CA PHE A 454 14.37 23.44 -21.81
C PHE A 454 14.30 24.12 -23.19
N ALA A 455 13.65 25.29 -23.25
CA ALA A 455 13.98 26.30 -24.25
C ALA A 455 15.08 27.23 -23.72
N GLY A 456 15.90 27.76 -24.62
CA GLY A 456 16.83 28.84 -24.36
C GLY A 456 16.29 30.19 -24.84
N ILE A 457 17.13 31.21 -24.71
CA ILE A 457 16.94 32.55 -25.28
C ILE A 457 18.05 32.72 -26.34
N ASP A 458 17.74 33.31 -27.51
CA ASP A 458 18.78 33.69 -28.45
C ASP A 458 19.54 34.94 -27.99
N GLU A 459 20.87 34.91 -27.97
CA GLU A 459 21.71 36.00 -27.48
C GLU A 459 21.78 37.23 -28.40
N HIS A 460 21.11 37.19 -29.57
CA HIS A 460 21.10 38.27 -30.55
C HIS A 460 19.70 38.81 -30.83
N THR A 461 18.66 37.97 -30.82
CA THR A 461 17.26 38.43 -30.99
C THR A 461 16.49 38.55 -29.67
N PHE A 462 16.93 37.87 -28.60
CA PHE A 462 16.21 37.69 -27.33
C PHE A 462 14.87 36.93 -27.44
N GLU A 463 14.61 36.26 -28.56
CA GLU A 463 13.46 35.38 -28.76
C GLU A 463 13.70 33.98 -28.16
N LEU A 464 12.64 33.20 -27.95
CA LEU A 464 12.74 31.78 -27.59
C LEU A 464 13.51 30.96 -28.64
N LYS A 465 14.38 30.08 -28.14
CA LYS A 465 15.27 29.23 -28.94
C LYS A 465 15.18 27.77 -28.50
N SER A 466 15.12 26.85 -29.45
CA SER A 466 15.24 25.41 -29.18
C SER A 466 16.66 25.07 -28.72
N THR A 467 16.79 24.25 -27.67
CA THR A 467 18.08 23.78 -27.15
C THR A 467 18.54 22.52 -27.88
N VAL A 468 17.61 21.67 -28.33
CA VAL A 468 17.89 20.44 -29.09
C VAL A 468 17.08 20.43 -30.40
N PRO A 469 17.43 21.22 -31.43
CA PRO A 469 16.63 21.36 -32.66
C PRO A 469 16.42 20.05 -33.43
N SER A 470 17.34 19.09 -33.28
CA SER A 470 17.26 17.73 -33.84
C SER A 470 16.13 16.90 -33.25
N PHE A 471 15.63 17.24 -32.06
CA PHE A 471 14.47 16.60 -31.42
C PHE A 471 13.25 17.52 -31.45
N ASP A 472 13.39 18.72 -30.86
CA ASP A 472 12.34 19.74 -30.72
C ASP A 472 11.61 20.03 -32.03
N ILE A 473 12.37 20.20 -33.12
CA ILE A 473 11.87 20.62 -34.43
C ILE A 473 11.80 19.44 -35.39
N LEU A 474 12.90 18.72 -35.61
CA LEU A 474 12.95 17.66 -36.64
C LEU A 474 12.13 16.41 -36.26
N GLN A 475 12.16 16.00 -34.99
CA GLN A 475 11.34 14.91 -34.46
C GLN A 475 10.04 15.40 -33.80
N LYS A 476 9.77 16.72 -33.88
CA LYS A 476 8.56 17.39 -33.40
C LYS A 476 8.32 17.24 -31.89
N GLY A 477 9.37 17.25 -31.07
CA GLY A 477 9.30 17.09 -29.61
C GLY A 477 8.19 17.94 -28.96
N TYR A 478 8.13 19.24 -29.24
CA TYR A 478 7.09 20.14 -28.72
C TYR A 478 5.65 19.75 -29.13
N ALA A 479 5.46 19.21 -30.33
CA ALA A 479 4.13 18.78 -30.79
C ALA A 479 3.72 17.45 -30.17
N ARG A 480 4.66 16.50 -30.03
CA ARG A 480 4.44 15.23 -29.30
C ARG A 480 4.09 15.48 -27.84
N PHE A 481 4.70 16.48 -27.22
CA PHE A 481 4.36 16.94 -25.88
C PHE A 481 2.94 17.52 -25.81
N SER A 482 2.59 18.45 -26.70
CA SER A 482 1.24 19.05 -26.79
C SER A 482 0.12 17.99 -26.91
N GLN A 483 0.37 16.92 -27.68
CA GLN A 483 -0.56 15.80 -27.87
C GLN A 483 -0.87 14.99 -26.59
N LEU A 484 -0.14 15.17 -25.49
CA LEU A 484 -0.50 14.54 -24.21
C LEU A 484 -1.88 15.02 -23.71
N LYS A 485 -2.34 16.22 -24.09
CA LYS A 485 -3.71 16.70 -23.79
C LYS A 485 -4.82 15.88 -24.44
N ASP A 486 -4.54 15.21 -25.56
CA ASP A 486 -5.52 14.32 -26.22
C ASP A 486 -5.83 13.09 -25.33
N LYS A 487 -4.86 12.64 -24.52
CA LYS A 487 -4.99 11.58 -23.51
C LYS A 487 -5.39 12.12 -22.13
N TYR A 488 -4.99 13.35 -21.80
CA TYR A 488 -5.13 13.97 -20.48
C TYR A 488 -5.67 15.42 -20.58
N PRO A 489 -6.98 15.63 -20.84
CA PRO A 489 -7.53 16.97 -21.15
C PRO A 489 -7.51 17.97 -19.99
N ASN A 490 -7.29 17.50 -18.75
CA ASN A 490 -7.14 18.34 -17.55
C ASN A 490 -5.67 18.63 -17.19
N LEU A 491 -4.71 18.10 -17.95
CA LEU A 491 -3.28 18.29 -17.71
C LEU A 491 -2.85 19.70 -18.14
N LYS A 492 -2.27 20.44 -17.20
CA LYS A 492 -1.60 21.71 -17.49
C LYS A 492 -0.21 21.46 -18.07
N GLN A 493 0.12 22.15 -19.15
CA GLN A 493 1.38 21.99 -19.87
C GLN A 493 2.12 23.31 -20.01
N SER A 494 3.43 23.25 -19.76
CA SER A 494 4.29 24.43 -19.76
C SER A 494 5.62 24.22 -20.48
N LEU A 495 6.23 25.34 -20.88
CA LEU A 495 7.60 25.37 -21.37
C LEU A 495 8.51 25.94 -20.28
N ALA A 496 9.55 25.20 -19.88
CA ALA A 496 10.61 25.75 -19.04
C ALA A 496 11.67 26.45 -19.90
N VAL A 497 11.98 27.70 -19.55
CA VAL A 497 12.95 28.54 -20.25
C VAL A 497 14.17 28.75 -19.35
N GLY A 498 15.36 28.42 -19.84
CA GLY A 498 16.62 28.55 -19.11
C GLY A 498 17.21 27.21 -18.65
N GLY A 499 17.30 27.00 -17.34
CA GLY A 499 18.01 25.86 -16.76
C GLY A 499 19.51 26.13 -16.57
N TRP A 500 20.25 25.17 -16.01
CA TRP A 500 21.65 25.40 -15.59
C TRP A 500 22.59 25.78 -16.75
N ALA A 501 22.34 25.25 -17.96
CA ALA A 501 23.15 25.51 -19.14
C ALA A 501 22.81 26.83 -19.88
N HIS A 502 21.61 27.39 -19.66
CA HIS A 502 21.10 28.53 -20.47
C HIS A 502 20.59 29.73 -19.65
N GLY A 503 20.46 29.60 -18.33
CA GLY A 503 20.03 30.65 -17.39
C GLY A 503 21.12 31.69 -17.03
N GLY A 504 21.99 32.06 -17.98
CA GLY A 504 23.16 32.93 -17.77
C GLY A 504 23.01 34.34 -18.36
N GLU A 505 24.07 34.86 -19.02
CA GLU A 505 24.10 36.22 -19.56
C GLU A 505 22.94 36.56 -20.52
N ALA A 506 22.39 35.57 -21.24
CA ALA A 506 21.23 35.76 -22.11
C ALA A 506 20.00 36.31 -21.35
N PHE A 507 19.72 35.76 -20.16
CA PHE A 507 18.66 36.27 -19.28
C PHE A 507 18.98 37.67 -18.75
N GLN A 508 20.23 37.89 -18.32
CA GLN A 508 20.68 39.17 -17.80
C GLN A 508 20.46 40.30 -18.83
N LYS A 509 20.92 40.08 -20.07
CA LYS A 509 20.79 41.02 -21.19
C LYS A 509 19.32 41.23 -21.58
N MET A 510 18.55 40.16 -21.77
CA MET A 510 17.12 40.23 -22.10
C MET A 510 16.33 41.00 -21.03
N ALA A 511 16.55 40.69 -19.75
CA ALA A 511 15.83 41.34 -18.65
C ALA A 511 16.24 42.82 -18.47
N SER A 512 17.43 43.24 -18.92
CA SER A 512 17.98 44.59 -18.68
C SER A 512 17.25 45.74 -19.39
N SER A 513 16.42 45.46 -20.40
CA SER A 513 15.77 46.46 -21.24
C SER A 513 14.32 46.11 -21.51
N LEU A 514 13.40 47.07 -21.33
CA LEU A 514 11.97 46.89 -21.63
C LEU A 514 11.75 46.33 -23.03
N THR A 515 12.42 46.88 -24.05
CA THR A 515 12.28 46.43 -25.45
C THR A 515 12.75 44.99 -25.68
N PHE A 516 13.75 44.51 -24.92
CA PHE A 516 14.20 43.12 -25.04
C PHE A 516 13.26 42.16 -24.28
N ARG A 517 12.67 42.61 -23.16
CA ARG A 517 11.60 41.88 -22.48
C ARG A 517 10.35 41.79 -23.33
N GLU A 518 9.96 42.87 -24.02
CA GLU A 518 8.82 42.89 -24.96
C GLU A 518 9.00 41.86 -26.08
N ILE A 519 10.16 41.84 -26.76
CA ILE A 519 10.48 40.85 -27.81
C ILE A 519 10.43 39.42 -27.26
N PHE A 520 11.03 39.18 -26.09
CA PHE A 520 10.97 37.87 -25.44
C PHE A 520 9.54 37.44 -25.14
N ILE A 521 8.74 38.31 -24.50
CA ILE A 521 7.34 38.06 -24.12
C ILE A 521 6.48 37.75 -25.35
N ASP A 522 6.62 38.50 -26.45
CA ASP A 522 5.89 38.23 -27.68
C ASP A 522 6.28 36.87 -28.31
N SER A 523 7.57 36.50 -28.25
CA SER A 523 8.02 35.17 -28.70
C SER A 523 7.47 34.01 -27.85
N VAL A 524 7.34 34.21 -26.53
CA VAL A 524 6.68 33.26 -25.62
C VAL A 524 5.20 33.12 -25.97
N ILE A 525 4.51 34.24 -26.20
CA ILE A 525 3.09 34.25 -26.58
C ILE A 525 2.88 33.51 -27.91
N GLU A 526 3.73 33.72 -28.91
CA GLU A 526 3.61 32.98 -30.18
C GLU A 526 3.84 31.48 -30.00
N PHE A 527 4.87 31.09 -29.23
CA PHE A 527 5.19 29.69 -28.95
C PHE A 527 4.03 28.98 -28.22
N MET A 528 3.48 29.61 -27.18
CA MET A 528 2.37 29.05 -26.41
C MET A 528 1.09 28.90 -27.25
N ARG A 529 0.79 29.84 -28.15
CA ARG A 529 -0.30 29.67 -29.14
C ARG A 529 -0.02 28.53 -30.11
N ARG A 530 1.22 28.41 -30.60
CA ARG A 530 1.63 27.41 -31.60
C ARG A 530 1.54 25.97 -31.10
N TYR A 531 1.79 25.73 -29.81
CA TYR A 531 1.79 24.40 -29.19
C TYR A 531 0.70 24.20 -28.12
N ASN A 532 -0.32 25.07 -28.07
CA ASN A 532 -1.48 24.96 -27.17
C ASN A 532 -1.12 24.77 -25.69
N LEU A 533 -0.12 25.52 -25.20
CA LEU A 533 0.36 25.43 -23.82
C LEU A 533 -0.46 26.31 -22.86
N ASP A 534 -0.42 25.98 -21.57
CA ASP A 534 -1.14 26.71 -20.52
C ASP A 534 -0.24 27.63 -19.69
N GLY A 535 1.07 27.43 -19.71
CA GLY A 535 1.99 28.31 -18.98
C GLY A 535 3.44 28.28 -19.43
N VAL A 536 4.27 29.05 -18.74
CA VAL A 536 5.72 29.15 -18.95
C VAL A 536 6.43 29.18 -17.59
N GLU A 537 7.50 28.40 -17.46
CA GLU A 537 8.32 28.30 -16.26
C GLU A 537 9.66 29.02 -16.49
N MET A 538 9.94 30.03 -15.69
CA MET A 538 11.14 30.87 -15.84
C MET A 538 12.25 30.37 -14.91
N VAL A 539 13.30 29.81 -15.52
CA VAL A 539 14.40 29.10 -14.84
C VAL A 539 15.71 29.87 -15.03
N TRP A 540 15.75 31.08 -14.50
CA TRP A 540 16.97 31.89 -14.40
C TRP A 540 17.78 31.45 -13.17
N LEU A 541 18.91 30.79 -13.39
CA LEU A 541 19.80 30.28 -12.35
C LEU A 541 21.15 31.01 -12.42
N TRP A 542 21.35 32.16 -11.76
CA TRP A 542 20.46 32.86 -10.83
C TRP A 542 20.59 34.39 -11.01
N PRO A 543 19.51 35.20 -10.87
CA PRO A 543 19.58 36.65 -11.01
C PRO A 543 20.52 37.27 -9.97
N GLY A 544 21.27 38.30 -10.36
CA GLY A 544 22.15 39.07 -9.47
C GLY A 544 23.33 38.32 -8.87
N SER A 545 23.53 37.05 -9.25
CA SER A 545 24.59 36.18 -8.73
C SER A 545 25.84 36.28 -9.62
N PRO A 546 26.97 36.86 -9.15
CA PRO A 546 28.12 37.14 -10.02
C PRO A 546 28.80 35.89 -10.59
N ASP A 547 28.71 34.77 -9.88
CA ASP A 547 29.14 33.43 -10.32
C ASP A 547 28.34 32.90 -11.53
N ARG A 548 27.25 33.58 -11.91
CA ARG A 548 26.34 33.24 -13.01
C ARG A 548 26.17 34.39 -14.01
N GLY A 549 27.04 35.41 -13.95
CA GLY A 549 26.98 36.60 -14.82
C GLY A 549 25.94 37.63 -14.42
N GLY A 550 25.32 37.51 -13.24
CA GLY A 550 24.27 38.43 -12.78
C GLY A 550 24.78 39.77 -12.25
N THR A 551 23.89 40.77 -12.26
CA THR A 551 24.13 42.15 -11.82
C THR A 551 23.11 42.60 -10.76
N THR A 552 23.44 43.60 -9.93
CA THR A 552 22.55 44.04 -8.85
C THR A 552 21.19 44.58 -9.32
N SER A 553 21.08 45.05 -10.57
CA SER A 553 19.81 45.49 -11.17
C SER A 553 18.91 44.33 -11.61
N ASP A 554 19.43 43.10 -11.69
CA ASP A 554 18.66 41.91 -12.06
C ASP A 554 17.46 41.69 -11.12
N LYS A 555 17.60 42.06 -9.84
CA LYS A 555 16.55 41.93 -8.81
C LYS A 555 15.28 42.70 -9.17
N ASP A 556 15.44 43.92 -9.67
CA ASP A 556 14.33 44.76 -10.15
C ASP A 556 13.86 44.27 -11.53
N ASN A 557 14.81 44.03 -12.45
CA ASN A 557 14.53 43.58 -13.81
C ASN A 557 13.74 42.25 -13.88
N TYR A 558 14.01 41.31 -12.96
CA TYR A 558 13.29 40.03 -12.91
C TYR A 558 11.85 40.21 -12.42
N HIS A 559 11.61 41.08 -11.44
CA HIS A 559 10.25 41.43 -11.04
C HIS A 559 9.49 42.12 -12.19
N SER A 560 10.12 43.07 -12.90
CA SER A 560 9.55 43.68 -14.11
C SER A 560 9.20 42.62 -15.17
N LEU A 561 10.12 41.73 -15.51
CA LEU A 561 9.91 40.66 -16.50
C LEU A 561 8.68 39.80 -16.20
N ILE A 562 8.57 39.27 -14.97
CA ILE A 562 7.46 38.40 -14.59
C ILE A 562 6.12 39.14 -14.57
N THR A 563 6.14 40.43 -14.20
CA THR A 563 4.95 41.29 -14.23
C THR A 563 4.50 41.57 -15.66
N GLU A 564 5.42 42.04 -16.51
CA GLU A 564 5.20 42.37 -17.92
C GLU A 564 4.78 41.14 -18.74
N LEU A 565 5.23 39.94 -18.38
CA LEU A 565 4.84 38.67 -18.99
C LEU A 565 3.36 38.32 -18.71
N LYS A 566 2.90 38.41 -17.45
CA LYS A 566 1.47 38.27 -17.12
C LYS A 566 0.61 39.38 -17.73
N GLU A 567 1.13 40.60 -17.86
CA GLU A 567 0.44 41.64 -18.62
C GLU A 567 0.39 41.34 -20.12
N GLY A 568 1.46 40.79 -20.70
CA GLY A 568 1.52 40.32 -22.08
C GLY A 568 0.45 39.27 -22.36
N PHE A 569 0.31 38.28 -21.48
CA PHE A 569 -0.72 37.25 -21.56
C PHE A 569 -2.14 37.85 -21.50
N ARG A 570 -2.36 38.86 -20.64
CA ARG A 570 -3.62 39.63 -20.60
C ARG A 570 -3.87 40.39 -21.91
N ARG A 571 -2.88 41.13 -22.42
CA ARG A 571 -2.96 41.83 -23.73
C ARG A 571 -3.21 40.86 -24.89
N ALA A 572 -2.71 39.63 -24.77
CA ALA A 572 -2.88 38.55 -25.74
C ALA A 572 -4.25 37.84 -25.65
N GLY A 573 -5.09 38.16 -24.66
CA GLY A 573 -6.41 37.54 -24.46
C GLY A 573 -6.40 36.22 -23.67
N HIS A 574 -5.29 35.88 -23.02
CA HIS A 574 -5.07 34.61 -22.31
C HIS A 574 -4.79 34.86 -20.82
N GLU A 575 -5.75 35.42 -20.08
CA GLU A 575 -5.60 35.68 -18.64
C GLU A 575 -5.42 34.39 -17.80
N SER A 576 -5.89 33.26 -18.31
CA SER A 576 -5.75 31.92 -17.73
C SER A 576 -4.40 31.25 -18.00
N TRP A 577 -3.44 31.93 -18.65
CA TRP A 577 -2.08 31.44 -18.81
C TRP A 577 -1.22 31.72 -17.59
N GLU A 578 -0.45 30.72 -17.19
CA GLU A 578 0.28 30.66 -15.93
C GLU A 578 1.78 30.93 -16.10
N VAL A 579 2.36 31.66 -15.15
CA VAL A 579 3.80 31.94 -15.07
C VAL A 579 4.33 31.36 -13.77
N TYR A 580 5.20 30.38 -13.90
CA TYR A 580 5.92 29.76 -12.79
C TYR A 580 7.36 30.29 -12.75
N VAL A 581 7.96 30.36 -11.56
CA VAL A 581 9.34 30.83 -11.40
C VAL A 581 10.14 29.87 -10.53
N GLN A 582 11.28 29.38 -11.02
CA GLN A 582 12.18 28.56 -10.20
C GLN A 582 13.13 29.44 -9.39
N VAL A 583 13.26 29.13 -8.09
CA VAL A 583 13.95 29.98 -7.11
C VAL A 583 14.78 29.15 -6.11
N PRO A 584 15.81 29.72 -5.47
CA PRO A 584 16.64 29.00 -4.51
C PRO A 584 16.05 29.03 -3.09
N ILE A 585 16.55 28.16 -2.20
CA ILE A 585 16.38 28.34 -0.74
C ILE A 585 17.50 29.18 -0.09
N ASP A 586 18.62 29.35 -0.79
CA ASP A 586 19.82 29.99 -0.23
C ASP A 586 19.60 31.47 0.08
N ARG A 587 19.70 31.84 1.36
CA ARG A 587 19.58 33.21 1.87
C ARG A 587 20.45 34.22 1.14
N TYR A 588 21.64 33.83 0.68
CA TYR A 588 22.54 34.72 -0.06
C TYR A 588 21.98 35.06 -1.45
N ARG A 589 21.67 34.06 -2.28
CA ARG A 589 21.05 34.28 -3.60
C ARG A 589 19.65 34.90 -3.52
N LEU A 590 18.87 34.61 -2.47
CA LEU A 590 17.60 35.29 -2.20
C LEU A 590 17.79 36.80 -1.95
N GLY A 591 18.81 37.17 -1.17
CA GLY A 591 19.18 38.57 -0.96
C GLY A 591 19.54 39.28 -2.27
N LEU A 592 20.30 38.61 -3.15
CA LEU A 592 20.76 39.16 -4.43
C LEU A 592 19.65 39.32 -5.48
N GLY A 593 18.94 38.23 -5.81
CA GLY A 593 18.15 38.15 -7.06
C GLY A 593 16.64 38.38 -6.94
N TYR A 594 16.08 38.36 -5.72
CA TYR A 594 14.63 38.15 -5.56
C TYR A 594 13.94 39.18 -4.67
N HIS A 595 12.86 39.79 -5.18
CA HIS A 595 11.87 40.54 -4.38
C HIS A 595 10.72 39.61 -3.99
N GLN A 596 10.89 38.79 -2.94
CA GLN A 596 10.05 37.61 -2.70
C GLN A 596 8.54 37.92 -2.71
N ARG A 597 8.09 38.93 -1.96
CA ARG A 597 6.68 39.30 -1.87
C ARG A 597 6.11 39.75 -3.21
N GLN A 598 6.79 40.64 -3.92
CA GLN A 598 6.33 41.13 -5.23
C GLN A 598 6.33 40.01 -6.27
N LEU A 599 7.34 39.13 -6.25
CA LEU A 599 7.43 37.99 -7.16
C LEU A 599 6.30 36.98 -6.92
N CYS A 600 6.00 36.60 -5.67
CA CYS A 600 4.86 35.74 -5.34
C CYS A 600 3.49 36.40 -5.58
N THR A 601 3.45 37.72 -5.77
CA THR A 601 2.24 38.45 -6.18
C THR A 601 2.08 38.45 -7.71
N ALA A 602 3.19 38.43 -8.46
CA ALA A 602 3.18 38.43 -9.93
C ALA A 602 3.08 37.03 -10.55
N ALA A 603 3.78 36.04 -9.99
CA ALA A 603 3.77 34.65 -10.48
C ALA A 603 2.51 33.89 -10.03
N ASP A 604 2.14 32.86 -10.79
CA ASP A 604 1.06 31.95 -10.43
C ASP A 604 1.51 30.95 -9.36
N TYR A 605 2.72 30.39 -9.50
CA TYR A 605 3.42 29.60 -8.47
C TYR A 605 4.93 29.87 -8.46
N VAL A 606 5.56 29.58 -7.32
CA VAL A 606 7.00 29.76 -7.06
C VAL A 606 7.61 28.41 -6.68
N TYR A 607 8.43 27.86 -7.57
CA TYR A 607 9.05 26.54 -7.42
C TYR A 607 10.35 26.68 -6.61
N ILE A 608 10.27 26.35 -5.31
CA ILE A 608 11.40 26.45 -4.38
C ILE A 608 12.27 25.20 -4.51
N THR A 609 13.51 25.38 -4.97
CA THR A 609 14.46 24.29 -5.27
C THR A 609 14.98 23.67 -3.97
N GLY A 610 14.30 22.63 -3.47
CA GLY A 610 14.62 21.91 -2.23
C GLY A 610 15.74 20.87 -2.36
N TYR A 611 16.56 20.96 -3.40
CA TYR A 611 17.62 20.02 -3.76
C TYR A 611 18.87 20.75 -4.28
N ASP A 612 19.96 19.99 -4.44
CA ASP A 612 21.31 20.54 -4.68
C ASP A 612 21.77 21.54 -3.61
N LEU A 613 21.26 21.34 -2.40
CA LEU A 613 21.63 22.05 -1.18
C LEU A 613 23.06 21.72 -0.72
N ARG A 614 23.60 20.61 -1.24
CA ARG A 614 24.94 20.06 -0.98
C ARG A 614 25.45 19.34 -2.23
N GLY A 615 26.77 19.23 -2.37
CA GLY A 615 27.42 18.47 -3.43
C GLY A 615 28.93 18.42 -3.26
N SER A 616 29.64 17.84 -4.21
CA SER A 616 31.11 17.66 -4.15
C SER A 616 31.90 18.98 -4.01
N TRP A 617 31.30 20.11 -4.38
CA TRP A 617 31.84 21.45 -4.13
C TRP A 617 31.95 21.82 -2.64
N ASN A 618 31.33 21.06 -1.74
CA ASN A 618 31.43 21.25 -0.28
C ASN A 618 32.66 20.57 0.35
N GLY A 619 33.38 19.71 -0.36
CA GLY A 619 34.58 19.02 0.16
C GLY A 619 34.31 17.91 1.19
N GLN A 620 33.04 17.55 1.41
CA GLN A 620 32.60 16.48 2.30
C GLN A 620 31.31 15.82 1.76
N THR A 621 31.01 14.58 2.17
CA THR A 621 29.74 13.89 1.86
C THR A 621 28.56 14.57 2.54
N ASP A 622 27.43 14.69 1.83
CA ASP A 622 26.17 15.08 2.45
C ASP A 622 24.94 14.78 1.56
N VAL A 623 23.76 14.66 2.16
CA VAL A 623 22.49 14.52 1.44
C VAL A 623 22.06 15.88 0.84
N HIS A 624 21.80 15.91 -0.47
CA HIS A 624 21.62 17.16 -1.22
C HIS A 624 20.24 17.81 -1.10
N SER A 625 19.30 17.24 -0.34
CA SER A 625 17.90 17.69 -0.21
C SER A 625 17.41 17.67 1.25
N ALA A 626 18.35 17.91 2.18
CA ALA A 626 18.15 17.79 3.62
C ALA A 626 16.98 18.61 4.18
N MET A 627 16.09 17.94 4.91
CA MET A 627 14.87 18.51 5.46
C MET A 627 15.13 19.50 6.61
N ASN A 628 15.98 19.14 7.58
CA ASN A 628 16.29 19.94 8.76
C ASN A 628 17.80 20.09 8.97
N ASN A 629 18.19 21.00 9.87
CA ASN A 629 19.58 21.18 10.27
C ASN A 629 20.14 20.01 11.11
N ARG A 630 21.33 19.56 10.73
CA ARG A 630 22.16 18.57 11.41
C ARG A 630 23.13 19.26 12.37
N HIS A 631 23.68 18.51 13.31
CA HIS A 631 24.55 19.05 14.36
C HIS A 631 25.92 19.52 13.84
N PHE A 632 26.31 19.07 12.64
CA PHE A 632 27.54 19.48 11.94
C PHE A 632 27.34 20.63 10.93
N ASP A 633 26.09 21.09 10.71
CA ASP A 633 25.83 22.23 9.81
C ASP A 633 26.35 23.53 10.43
N THR A 634 27.45 24.04 9.87
CA THR A 634 28.19 25.21 10.38
C THR A 634 28.44 26.25 9.28
N GLY A 635 28.81 27.46 9.69
CA GLY A 635 29.06 28.58 8.76
C GLY A 635 27.84 28.84 7.86
N ALA A 636 28.08 28.91 6.55
CA ALA A 636 27.03 29.15 5.55
C ALA A 636 26.02 28.00 5.41
N LEU A 637 26.36 26.77 5.79
CA LEU A 637 25.47 25.61 5.66
C LEU A 637 24.40 25.54 6.77
N ARG A 638 24.60 26.28 7.86
CA ARG A 638 23.76 26.27 9.07
C ARG A 638 22.27 26.59 8.83
N ASP A 639 21.93 27.30 7.76
CA ASP A 639 20.53 27.67 7.46
C ASP A 639 20.03 27.08 6.11
N VAL A 640 20.83 26.25 5.45
CA VAL A 640 20.53 25.71 4.10
C VAL A 640 19.94 24.30 4.23
N ASN A 641 18.64 24.26 4.51
CA ASN A 641 17.77 23.06 4.59
C ASN A 641 16.35 23.40 4.08
N VAL A 642 15.57 22.39 3.69
CA VAL A 642 14.24 22.57 3.08
C VAL A 642 13.28 23.35 3.98
N ARG A 643 13.14 22.99 5.28
CA ARG A 643 12.20 23.68 6.18
C ARG A 643 12.57 25.16 6.39
N GLY A 644 13.86 25.45 6.57
CA GLY A 644 14.38 26.82 6.69
C GLY A 644 14.09 27.65 5.45
N GLY A 645 14.38 27.11 4.26
CA GLY A 645 14.13 27.76 2.98
C GLY A 645 12.66 28.11 2.73
N LEU A 646 11.76 27.14 2.96
CA LEU A 646 10.31 27.34 2.84
C LEU A 646 9.83 28.43 3.84
N GLN A 647 10.30 28.36 5.09
CA GLN A 647 9.93 29.33 6.12
C GLN A 647 10.46 30.74 5.81
N ASP A 648 11.63 30.88 5.22
CA ASP A 648 12.17 32.19 4.81
C ASP A 648 11.32 32.84 3.71
N TRP A 649 10.85 32.07 2.72
CA TRP A 649 9.93 32.61 1.70
C TRP A 649 8.59 33.05 2.29
N MET A 650 8.01 32.26 3.20
CA MET A 650 6.78 32.63 3.90
C MET A 650 6.96 33.85 4.81
N ASN A 651 8.05 33.92 5.58
CA ASN A 651 8.40 35.06 6.43
C ASN A 651 8.61 36.35 5.64
N ASN A 652 9.10 36.27 4.40
CA ASN A 652 9.25 37.40 3.49
C ASN A 652 7.97 37.71 2.68
N GLY A 653 6.81 37.16 3.08
CA GLY A 653 5.49 37.54 2.58
C GLY A 653 5.02 36.80 1.34
N CYS A 654 5.60 35.65 1.01
CA CYS A 654 5.06 34.75 0.00
C CYS A 654 3.94 33.87 0.60
N PRO A 655 2.72 33.82 0.02
CA PRO A 655 1.66 32.94 0.50
C PRO A 655 2.06 31.46 0.40
N ALA A 656 1.70 30.64 1.39
CA ALA A 656 2.01 29.20 1.38
C ALA A 656 1.46 28.51 0.11
N ASN A 657 0.20 28.76 -0.24
CA ASN A 657 -0.44 28.22 -1.44
C ASN A 657 0.15 28.72 -2.79
N LYS A 658 1.09 29.69 -2.77
CA LYS A 658 1.88 30.10 -3.93
C LYS A 658 3.21 29.35 -4.05
N ILE A 659 3.67 28.72 -2.97
CA ILE A 659 4.94 28.00 -2.91
C ILE A 659 4.75 26.56 -3.36
N VAL A 660 5.70 26.03 -4.12
CA VAL A 660 5.76 24.63 -4.54
C VAL A 660 7.12 24.05 -4.12
N LEU A 661 7.13 22.92 -3.41
CA LEU A 661 8.36 22.28 -2.96
C LEU A 661 8.99 21.44 -4.07
N GLY A 662 10.16 21.87 -4.56
CA GLY A 662 10.99 21.08 -5.47
C GLY A 662 11.69 19.92 -4.77
N VAL A 663 11.60 18.72 -5.36
CA VAL A 663 12.30 17.49 -4.94
C VAL A 663 13.04 16.84 -6.13
N PRO A 664 14.19 16.16 -5.90
CA PRO A 664 14.97 15.54 -6.96
C PRO A 664 14.54 14.08 -7.18
N LEU A 665 14.59 13.61 -8.42
CA LEU A 665 14.49 12.18 -8.79
C LEU A 665 15.90 11.63 -9.16
N PHE A 666 16.92 12.15 -8.49
CA PHE A 666 18.34 11.83 -8.67
C PHE A 666 19.07 11.93 -7.33
N GLY A 667 20.35 11.57 -7.30
CA GLY A 667 21.23 11.77 -6.16
C GLY A 667 22.54 12.46 -6.53
N ARG A 668 23.19 13.09 -5.54
CA ARG A 668 24.54 13.64 -5.67
C ARG A 668 25.57 12.64 -5.17
N THR A 669 26.61 12.43 -5.97
CA THR A 669 27.66 11.43 -5.70
C THR A 669 29.01 12.03 -5.37
N TYR A 670 29.78 11.29 -4.58
CA TYR A 670 31.04 11.72 -4.00
C TYR A 670 32.04 10.55 -4.04
N THR A 671 33.33 10.86 -4.18
CA THR A 671 34.42 9.89 -3.97
C THR A 671 35.09 10.19 -2.62
N LEU A 672 34.96 9.27 -1.66
CA LEU A 672 35.52 9.36 -0.30
C LEU A 672 37.04 9.50 -0.31
N GLN A 673 37.59 10.18 0.70
CA GLN A 673 39.03 10.21 0.95
C GLN A 673 39.53 8.97 1.72
N ASP A 674 38.64 8.31 2.47
CA ASP A 674 38.89 7.11 3.25
C ASP A 674 37.63 6.24 3.20
N GLU A 675 37.71 5.03 2.64
CA GLU A 675 36.56 4.11 2.50
C GLU A 675 36.00 3.66 3.85
N SER A 676 36.77 3.77 4.94
CA SER A 676 36.32 3.48 6.30
C SER A 676 35.56 4.64 6.97
N ASN A 677 35.54 5.81 6.35
CA ASN A 677 34.76 6.97 6.80
C ASN A 677 33.66 7.28 5.77
N HIS A 678 32.54 6.57 5.90
CA HIS A 678 31.42 6.59 4.96
C HIS A 678 30.17 7.32 5.51
N GLY A 679 30.30 8.03 6.64
CA GLY A 679 29.21 8.78 7.26
C GLY A 679 28.88 10.09 6.52
N LEU A 680 27.96 10.87 7.10
CA LEU A 680 27.73 12.27 6.72
C LEU A 680 28.92 13.14 7.15
N ALA A 681 29.23 14.18 6.37
CA ALA A 681 30.39 15.06 6.55
C ALA A 681 31.76 14.35 6.53
N ALA A 682 31.86 13.19 5.87
CA ALA A 682 33.13 12.52 5.62
C ALA A 682 33.94 13.25 4.53
N PRO A 683 35.27 13.42 4.66
CA PRO A 683 36.10 14.07 3.64
C PRO A 683 36.11 13.30 2.30
N ILE A 684 36.17 14.05 1.20
CA ILE A 684 36.12 13.52 -0.18
C ILE A 684 37.35 13.96 -0.98
N THR A 685 37.72 13.19 -2.00
CA THR A 685 38.69 13.62 -3.02
C THR A 685 38.02 14.36 -4.20
N GLY A 686 36.70 14.22 -4.37
CA GLY A 686 35.97 14.86 -5.46
C GLY A 686 34.55 14.31 -5.66
N PRO A 687 33.92 14.59 -6.82
CA PRO A 687 32.66 13.96 -7.21
C PRO A 687 32.77 12.43 -7.31
N GLY A 688 31.62 11.75 -7.24
CA GLY A 688 31.52 10.33 -7.55
C GLY A 688 31.74 10.05 -9.04
N LYS A 689 32.04 8.79 -9.34
CA LYS A 689 32.29 8.27 -10.69
C LYS A 689 31.01 8.39 -11.55
N PRO A 690 31.12 8.68 -12.86
CA PRO A 690 29.96 8.82 -13.74
C PRO A 690 29.04 7.60 -13.79
N GLY A 691 27.73 7.85 -13.91
CA GLY A 691 26.74 6.81 -14.16
C GLY A 691 26.82 6.21 -15.58
N PRO A 692 26.44 4.93 -15.76
CA PRO A 692 26.48 4.27 -17.07
C PRO A 692 25.49 4.83 -18.10
N HIS A 693 24.51 5.64 -17.68
CA HIS A 693 23.48 6.23 -18.54
C HIS A 693 23.44 7.77 -18.44
N THR A 694 23.66 8.36 -17.25
CA THR A 694 23.74 9.82 -17.11
C THR A 694 25.07 10.40 -17.57
N GLY A 695 26.17 9.65 -17.46
CA GLY A 695 27.48 10.00 -18.03
C GLY A 695 28.27 11.10 -17.32
N ASP A 696 27.69 11.80 -16.36
CA ASP A 696 28.32 12.90 -15.61
C ASP A 696 28.79 12.47 -14.21
N GLY A 697 29.97 12.95 -13.80
CA GLY A 697 30.53 12.69 -12.47
C GLY A 697 29.89 13.58 -11.39
N GLY A 698 29.59 13.01 -10.22
CA GLY A 698 28.95 13.72 -9.11
C GLY A 698 27.43 13.71 -9.11
N TYR A 699 26.84 12.85 -9.94
CA TYR A 699 25.41 12.75 -10.22
C TYR A 699 25.05 11.31 -10.59
N LEU A 700 23.85 10.85 -10.22
CA LEU A 700 23.23 9.61 -10.72
C LEU A 700 21.70 9.78 -10.74
N GLY A 701 21.03 9.30 -11.79
CA GLY A 701 19.56 9.20 -11.81
C GLY A 701 19.05 8.19 -10.79
N TYR A 702 17.80 8.32 -10.29
CA TYR A 702 17.26 7.34 -9.34
C TYR A 702 17.20 5.92 -9.93
N PHE A 703 16.92 5.78 -11.23
CA PHE A 703 17.04 4.48 -11.92
C PHE A 703 18.47 3.90 -11.87
N GLU A 704 19.51 4.72 -11.97
CA GLU A 704 20.91 4.28 -11.85
C GLU A 704 21.27 3.91 -10.41
N ILE A 705 20.76 4.65 -9.43
CA ILE A 705 20.97 4.37 -7.99
C ILE A 705 20.30 3.04 -7.63
N CYS A 706 19.03 2.85 -8.01
CA CYS A 706 18.32 1.58 -7.88
C CYS A 706 19.01 0.45 -8.65
N SER A 707 19.64 0.73 -9.80
CA SER A 707 20.43 -0.25 -10.54
C SER A 707 21.70 -0.63 -9.76
N ALA A 708 22.51 0.35 -9.34
CA ALA A 708 23.77 0.15 -8.62
C ALA A 708 23.59 -0.64 -7.31
N MET A 709 22.55 -0.32 -6.53
CA MET A 709 22.15 -1.06 -5.31
C MET A 709 21.74 -2.51 -5.60
N LYS A 710 21.33 -2.83 -6.83
CA LYS A 710 21.02 -4.20 -7.29
C LYS A 710 22.21 -4.90 -7.96
N GLN A 711 23.37 -4.26 -8.16
CA GLN A 711 24.55 -4.86 -8.82
C GLN A 711 25.80 -4.92 -7.94
N SER A 712 25.83 -4.19 -6.83
CA SER A 712 27.02 -4.00 -5.99
C SER A 712 26.62 -3.97 -4.53
N VAL A 713 27.56 -4.29 -3.63
CA VAL A 713 27.34 -4.22 -2.18
C VAL A 713 27.36 -2.76 -1.72
N TRP A 714 26.29 -2.03 -2.05
CA TRP A 714 26.00 -0.73 -1.47
C TRP A 714 25.32 -0.93 -0.12
N THR A 715 25.90 -0.35 0.93
CA THR A 715 25.23 -0.23 2.24
C THR A 715 24.42 1.04 2.23
N THR A 716 23.11 0.94 2.51
CA THR A 716 22.20 2.08 2.64
C THR A 716 21.99 2.44 4.11
N GLU A 717 22.05 3.73 4.39
CA GLU A 717 21.91 4.38 5.70
C GLU A 717 20.87 5.50 5.61
N TRP A 718 20.53 6.11 6.74
CA TRP A 718 19.47 7.13 6.83
C TRP A 718 19.90 8.34 7.66
N ASP A 719 19.69 9.55 7.15
CA ASP A 719 19.82 10.80 7.92
C ASP A 719 18.47 11.14 8.57
N GLU A 720 18.30 10.82 9.84
CA GLU A 720 17.06 11.12 10.61
C GLU A 720 16.68 12.61 10.64
N ARG A 721 17.64 13.52 10.46
CA ARG A 721 17.39 14.97 10.44
C ARG A 721 17.26 15.51 9.03
N GLY A 722 18.05 15.01 8.10
CA GLY A 722 17.91 15.24 6.68
C GLY A 722 16.62 14.64 6.11
N VAL A 723 16.05 13.62 6.76
CA VAL A 723 14.91 12.82 6.26
C VAL A 723 15.17 12.38 4.82
N CYS A 724 16.35 11.76 4.63
CA CYS A 724 16.89 11.34 3.34
C CYS A 724 17.73 10.06 3.53
N PRO A 725 17.67 9.09 2.59
CA PRO A 725 18.64 8.02 2.53
C PRO A 725 20.00 8.50 1.98
N TYR A 726 21.05 7.77 2.34
CA TYR A 726 22.32 7.79 1.62
C TYR A 726 22.87 6.37 1.51
N ALA A 727 23.80 6.12 0.59
CA ALA A 727 24.42 4.81 0.45
C ALA A 727 25.88 4.91 -0.01
N TYR A 728 26.67 3.88 0.28
CA TYR A 728 28.09 3.82 -0.07
C TYR A 728 28.55 2.42 -0.47
N SER A 729 29.58 2.35 -1.32
CA SER A 729 30.24 1.10 -1.75
C SER A 729 31.71 1.38 -2.10
N GLY A 730 32.64 0.95 -1.25
CA GLY A 730 34.05 1.33 -1.34
C GLY A 730 34.22 2.85 -1.25
N ASP A 731 35.06 3.42 -2.10
CA ASP A 731 35.26 4.87 -2.22
C ASP A 731 34.04 5.66 -2.74
N GLN A 732 32.92 5.03 -3.16
CA GLN A 732 31.76 5.73 -3.70
C GLN A 732 30.65 5.96 -2.68
N TRP A 733 30.03 7.14 -2.73
CA TRP A 733 28.95 7.56 -1.83
C TRP A 733 27.87 8.33 -2.60
N VAL A 734 26.59 8.14 -2.28
CA VAL A 734 25.44 8.84 -2.88
C VAL A 734 24.42 9.28 -1.83
N GLY A 735 23.97 10.53 -1.89
CA GLY A 735 22.83 11.05 -1.14
C GLY A 735 21.68 11.37 -2.09
N TYR A 736 20.48 10.85 -1.81
CA TYR A 736 19.38 10.74 -2.78
C TYR A 736 17.99 10.75 -2.10
N GLU A 737 16.91 10.58 -2.86
CA GLU A 737 15.55 10.34 -2.33
C GLU A 737 15.14 8.87 -2.44
N ASN A 738 14.27 8.41 -1.56
CA ASN A 738 13.49 7.18 -1.77
C ASN A 738 12.00 7.46 -1.53
N GLN A 739 11.17 6.42 -1.56
CA GLN A 739 9.74 6.54 -1.27
C GLN A 739 9.47 7.23 0.08
N ILE A 740 10.16 6.83 1.14
CA ILE A 740 9.93 7.32 2.51
C ILE A 740 10.28 8.81 2.64
N SER A 741 11.42 9.24 2.09
CA SER A 741 11.82 10.66 2.14
C SER A 741 10.87 11.56 1.36
N LEU A 742 10.29 11.08 0.25
CA LEU A 742 9.25 11.81 -0.48
C LEU A 742 7.88 11.77 0.22
N GLU A 743 7.51 10.69 0.91
CA GLU A 743 6.27 10.62 1.72
C GLU A 743 6.31 11.65 2.85
N GLU A 744 7.44 11.78 3.55
CA GLU A 744 7.64 12.78 4.60
C GLU A 744 7.65 14.21 4.05
N LYS A 745 8.33 14.45 2.92
CA LYS A 745 8.36 15.78 2.28
C LYS A 745 6.98 16.17 1.76
N ALA A 746 6.20 15.24 1.19
CA ALA A 746 4.82 15.48 0.78
C ALA A 746 3.88 15.72 1.98
N SER A 747 4.06 14.98 3.07
CA SER A 747 3.28 15.16 4.29
C SER A 747 3.53 16.53 4.93
N TYR A 748 4.80 16.94 5.05
CA TYR A 748 5.17 18.28 5.53
C TYR A 748 4.69 19.40 4.60
N ALA A 749 4.83 19.23 3.29
CA ALA A 749 4.42 20.24 2.33
C ALA A 749 2.89 20.45 2.32
N ARG A 750 2.09 19.40 2.57
CA ARG A 750 0.64 19.55 2.83
C ARG A 750 0.34 20.16 4.21
N TYR A 751 1.08 19.79 5.25
CA TYR A 751 0.96 20.39 6.59
C TYR A 751 1.20 21.91 6.58
N MET A 752 2.18 22.39 5.79
CA MET A 752 2.43 23.83 5.58
C MET A 752 1.46 24.50 4.60
N GLN A 753 0.45 23.79 4.09
CA GLN A 753 -0.52 24.28 3.09
C GLN A 753 0.15 24.90 1.85
N LEU A 754 1.22 24.24 1.34
CA LEU A 754 1.88 24.65 0.11
C LEU A 754 0.95 24.45 -1.11
N GLY A 755 1.23 25.14 -2.23
CA GLY A 755 0.49 24.97 -3.49
C GLY A 755 0.78 23.64 -4.20
N GLY A 756 1.86 22.95 -3.83
CA GLY A 756 2.17 21.64 -4.38
C GLY A 756 3.60 21.16 -4.17
N MET A 757 3.97 20.14 -4.96
CA MET A 757 5.35 19.67 -5.14
C MET A 757 5.75 19.64 -6.61
N TYR A 758 7.05 19.84 -6.87
CA TYR A 758 7.67 19.80 -8.19
C TYR A 758 8.75 18.72 -8.21
N ALA A 759 8.62 17.71 -9.07
CA ALA A 759 9.62 16.64 -9.19
C ALA A 759 10.54 16.86 -10.40
N PHE A 760 11.86 16.89 -10.18
CA PHE A 760 12.88 17.06 -11.22
C PHE A 760 13.77 15.81 -11.32
N SER A 761 13.66 14.98 -12.36
CA SER A 761 12.78 15.02 -13.54
C SER A 761 12.32 13.60 -13.90
N LEU A 762 11.23 13.48 -14.67
CA LEU A 762 10.50 12.22 -14.93
C LEU A 762 11.38 11.09 -15.48
N ASP A 763 12.33 11.44 -16.35
CA ASP A 763 13.28 10.57 -17.03
C ASP A 763 14.34 9.95 -16.10
N LEU A 764 14.40 10.40 -14.83
CA LEU A 764 15.34 9.94 -13.82
C LEU A 764 14.70 8.98 -12.78
N ASP A 765 13.37 8.83 -12.74
CA ASP A 765 12.66 7.83 -11.91
C ASP A 765 12.88 6.39 -12.45
N ASP A 766 12.46 5.36 -11.70
CA ASP A 766 12.70 3.94 -12.02
C ASP A 766 11.91 3.37 -13.22
N TYR A 767 11.42 4.24 -14.11
CA TYR A 767 10.48 4.00 -15.22
C TYR A 767 9.15 3.33 -14.86
N ARG A 768 8.96 2.93 -13.59
CA ARG A 768 7.70 2.41 -13.04
C ARG A 768 6.95 3.48 -12.22
N GLY A 769 7.47 4.72 -12.21
CA GLY A 769 6.84 5.91 -11.65
C GLY A 769 6.69 5.90 -10.12
N LYS A 770 7.44 5.05 -9.39
CA LYS A 770 7.17 4.78 -7.96
C LYS A 770 7.25 6.03 -7.10
N LEU A 771 8.24 6.90 -7.35
CA LEU A 771 8.43 8.13 -6.58
C LEU A 771 7.30 9.15 -6.83
N ILE A 772 6.58 9.02 -7.96
CA ILE A 772 5.48 9.90 -8.37
C ILE A 772 4.12 9.33 -7.91
N VAL A 773 3.91 8.00 -8.02
CA VAL A 773 2.73 7.28 -7.48
C VAL A 773 2.55 7.58 -6.00
N THR A 774 3.67 7.61 -5.28
CA THR A 774 3.78 7.98 -3.87
C THR A 774 3.16 9.35 -3.56
N GLN A 775 3.49 10.38 -4.35
CA GLN A 775 2.95 11.74 -4.18
C GLN A 775 1.43 11.80 -4.42
N LYS A 776 0.92 11.02 -5.38
CA LYS A 776 -0.52 10.94 -5.72
C LYS A 776 -1.33 10.15 -4.68
N ARG A 777 -0.80 9.06 -4.12
CA ARG A 777 -1.55 8.16 -3.22
C ARG A 777 -2.15 8.87 -2.00
N GLN A 778 -1.40 9.79 -1.39
CA GLN A 778 -1.86 10.58 -0.23
C GLN A 778 -2.85 11.71 -0.59
N TRP A 779 -3.08 12.06 -1.86
CA TRP A 779 -3.98 13.15 -2.29
C TRP A 779 -5.46 12.89 -1.95
N ARG A 780 -5.83 11.67 -1.56
CA ARG A 780 -7.19 11.31 -1.12
C ARG A 780 -7.42 11.43 0.39
N CYS A 781 -6.38 11.71 1.18
CA CYS A 781 -6.45 11.79 2.63
C CYS A 781 -6.80 13.21 3.13
N HIS A 782 -7.99 13.68 2.77
CA HIS A 782 -8.61 14.81 3.49
C HIS A 782 -8.94 14.37 4.92
N GLY A 783 -8.68 15.23 5.90
CA GLY A 783 -9.06 14.97 7.29
C GLY A 783 -10.58 14.87 7.40
N ARG A 784 -11.07 13.70 7.81
CA ARG A 784 -12.51 13.45 7.94
C ARG A 784 -13.04 14.05 9.23
N PHE A 785 -14.25 14.61 9.16
CA PHE A 785 -15.11 14.75 10.33
C PHE A 785 -16.47 14.11 10.04
N VAL A 786 -16.75 13.00 10.72
CA VAL A 786 -17.95 12.18 10.53
C VAL A 786 -18.93 12.43 11.67
N CYS A 787 -20.19 12.71 11.34
CA CYS A 787 -21.22 13.09 12.31
C CYS A 787 -22.29 12.00 12.45
N HIS A 788 -22.49 11.45 13.66
CA HIS A 788 -23.57 10.48 13.88
C HIS A 788 -24.88 11.19 14.20
N TYR A 789 -25.93 10.89 13.40
CA TYR A 789 -27.32 11.20 13.70
C TYR A 789 -28.00 9.96 14.28
N THR A 790 -28.71 10.11 15.40
CA THR A 790 -29.47 9.04 16.05
C THR A 790 -30.96 9.19 15.76
N THR A 791 -31.62 8.13 15.29
CA THR A 791 -33.04 8.21 14.92
C THR A 791 -33.97 8.40 16.11
N TRP A 792 -33.59 7.92 17.30
CA TRP A 792 -34.41 8.01 18.52
C TRP A 792 -34.41 9.40 19.17
N SER A 793 -33.47 10.29 18.79
CA SER A 793 -33.43 11.67 19.30
C SER A 793 -34.70 12.49 19.01
N ARG A 794 -35.52 12.06 18.03
CA ARG A 794 -36.83 12.67 17.75
C ARG A 794 -37.91 12.41 18.83
N PHE A 795 -37.68 11.47 19.75
CA PHE A 795 -38.63 11.10 20.81
C PHE A 795 -38.39 11.83 22.14
N ARG A 796 -37.35 12.65 22.22
CA ARG A 796 -37.06 13.49 23.41
C ARG A 796 -38.19 14.51 23.62
N PRO A 797 -38.48 14.92 24.87
CA PRO A 797 -39.61 15.78 25.18
C PRO A 797 -39.43 17.22 24.67
N ASP A 798 -40.57 17.88 24.43
CA ASP A 798 -40.67 19.31 24.09
C ASP A 798 -39.69 19.75 22.98
N GLU A 799 -38.90 20.80 23.20
CA GLU A 799 -37.92 21.27 22.21
C GLU A 799 -36.64 20.42 22.17
N ALA A 800 -36.46 19.46 23.07
CA ALA A 800 -35.27 18.60 23.07
C ALA A 800 -35.28 17.51 21.99
N ALA A 801 -36.33 17.43 21.17
CA ALA A 801 -36.31 16.62 19.96
C ALA A 801 -35.25 17.14 18.95
N PHE A 802 -34.55 16.21 18.30
CA PHE A 802 -33.61 16.46 17.21
C PHE A 802 -33.98 15.59 16.00
N GLN A 803 -34.01 16.18 14.80
CA GLN A 803 -34.42 15.51 13.56
C GLN A 803 -33.40 15.69 12.43
N ILE A 804 -33.66 15.00 11.31
CA ILE A 804 -32.86 15.07 10.08
C ILE A 804 -32.66 16.51 9.59
N ASP A 805 -33.68 17.37 9.71
CA ASP A 805 -33.62 18.75 9.22
C ASP A 805 -32.70 19.67 10.04
N ASP A 806 -32.43 19.31 11.30
CA ASP A 806 -31.55 20.01 12.25
C ASP A 806 -30.05 19.70 12.01
N ILE A 807 -29.74 18.67 11.21
CA ILE A 807 -28.36 18.21 10.97
C ILE A 807 -27.50 19.35 10.36
N PRO A 808 -26.38 19.75 11.00
CA PRO A 808 -25.58 20.90 10.60
C PRO A 808 -24.61 20.55 9.47
N GLY A 809 -25.13 20.02 8.36
CA GLY A 809 -24.39 19.39 7.26
C GLY A 809 -23.39 20.26 6.47
N LYS A 810 -23.09 21.49 6.92
CA LYS A 810 -21.92 22.28 6.47
C LYS A 810 -20.65 21.97 7.27
N LEU A 811 -20.80 21.54 8.53
CA LEU A 811 -19.69 21.22 9.43
C LEU A 811 -19.13 19.81 9.16
N CYS A 812 -20.03 18.89 8.83
CA CYS A 812 -19.72 17.48 8.60
C CYS A 812 -19.15 17.22 7.19
N SER A 813 -18.29 16.20 7.08
CA SER A 813 -17.86 15.64 5.80
C SER A 813 -18.69 14.41 5.41
N HIS A 814 -19.05 13.60 6.40
CA HIS A 814 -19.94 12.45 6.27
C HIS A 814 -20.99 12.55 7.39
N VAL A 815 -22.22 12.08 7.13
CA VAL A 815 -23.24 11.91 8.18
C VAL A 815 -23.71 10.46 8.19
N VAL A 816 -23.84 9.88 9.39
CA VAL A 816 -24.19 8.48 9.61
C VAL A 816 -25.61 8.38 10.19
N TYR A 817 -26.46 7.54 9.60
CA TYR A 817 -27.79 7.22 10.09
C TYR A 817 -27.72 6.03 11.08
N ASN A 818 -28.03 6.26 12.36
CA ASN A 818 -27.91 5.27 13.44
C ASN A 818 -29.30 4.90 13.98
N PHE A 819 -29.75 3.64 14.01
CA PHE A 819 -29.13 2.40 13.51
C PHE A 819 -30.13 1.56 12.73
N LEU A 820 -29.63 0.78 11.77
CA LEU A 820 -30.30 -0.40 11.22
C LEU A 820 -29.76 -1.68 11.90
N GLY A 821 -30.38 -2.82 11.63
CA GLY A 821 -30.05 -4.10 12.26
C GLY A 821 -29.71 -5.24 11.30
N VAL A 822 -29.53 -6.42 11.89
CA VAL A 822 -29.39 -7.71 11.22
C VAL A 822 -30.58 -8.59 11.63
N ASN A 823 -31.36 -9.04 10.66
CA ASN A 823 -32.56 -9.82 10.92
C ASN A 823 -32.19 -11.25 11.34
N GLU A 824 -32.68 -11.71 12.49
CA GLU A 824 -32.33 -13.04 13.04
C GLU A 824 -32.76 -14.22 12.16
N SER A 825 -33.84 -14.06 11.39
CA SER A 825 -34.45 -15.16 10.61
C SER A 825 -34.03 -15.16 9.14
N THR A 826 -33.79 -13.99 8.54
CA THR A 826 -33.42 -13.87 7.12
C THR A 826 -31.94 -13.57 6.91
N HIS A 827 -31.21 -13.19 7.98
CA HIS A 827 -29.82 -12.73 7.97
C HIS A 827 -29.56 -11.55 7.03
N GLN A 828 -30.60 -10.78 6.70
CA GLN A 828 -30.52 -9.57 5.87
C GLN A 828 -30.48 -8.30 6.75
N LEU A 829 -30.20 -7.17 6.11
CA LEU A 829 -30.33 -5.83 6.69
C LEU A 829 -31.78 -5.63 7.17
N ASP A 830 -31.93 -5.15 8.39
CA ASP A 830 -33.20 -5.02 9.12
C ASP A 830 -33.49 -3.55 9.41
N LEU A 831 -34.73 -3.11 9.19
CA LEU A 831 -35.17 -1.77 9.58
C LEU A 831 -35.66 -1.82 11.02
N LEU A 832 -34.97 -1.12 11.92
CA LEU A 832 -35.30 -1.16 13.35
C LEU A 832 -36.50 -0.29 13.69
N GLN A 833 -36.87 0.68 12.84
CA GLN A 833 -38.00 1.59 13.04
C GLN A 833 -38.76 1.81 11.71
N PRO A 834 -39.37 0.78 11.12
CA PRO A 834 -39.96 0.84 9.78
C PRO A 834 -40.99 1.97 9.60
N ASP A 835 -41.80 2.24 10.62
CA ASP A 835 -42.76 3.34 10.70
C ASP A 835 -42.10 4.71 10.40
N TYR A 836 -40.83 4.89 10.79
CA TYR A 836 -40.06 6.11 10.52
C TYR A 836 -39.20 5.99 9.27
N ASP A 837 -38.47 4.88 9.15
CA ASP A 837 -37.54 4.60 8.05
C ASP A 837 -38.27 4.66 6.69
N ILE A 838 -39.54 4.18 6.66
CA ILE A 838 -40.41 4.06 5.48
C ILE A 838 -41.61 5.01 5.53
N ASP A 839 -42.51 4.90 6.51
CA ASP A 839 -43.82 5.58 6.43
C ASP A 839 -43.72 7.10 6.66
N GLU A 840 -42.90 7.56 7.61
CA GLU A 840 -42.47 8.97 7.73
C GLU A 840 -41.36 9.36 6.72
N ARG A 841 -40.95 8.42 5.85
CA ARG A 841 -39.94 8.60 4.79
C ARG A 841 -38.57 9.06 5.30
N GLY A 842 -38.18 8.64 6.51
CA GLY A 842 -36.95 9.05 7.18
C GLY A 842 -35.68 8.78 6.37
N LEU A 843 -35.58 7.62 5.70
CA LEU A 843 -34.42 7.29 4.85
C LEU A 843 -34.34 8.18 3.60
N GLU A 844 -35.49 8.55 3.01
CA GLU A 844 -35.54 9.46 1.86
C GLU A 844 -35.25 10.91 2.27
N ARG A 845 -35.75 11.37 3.43
CA ARG A 845 -35.41 12.67 4.02
C ARG A 845 -33.91 12.78 4.29
N PHE A 846 -33.29 11.70 4.81
CA PHE A 846 -31.85 11.67 5.03
C PHE A 846 -31.07 11.70 3.71
N ALA A 847 -31.46 10.91 2.70
CA ALA A 847 -30.87 10.96 1.36
C ALA A 847 -30.92 12.37 0.74
N ALA A 848 -32.04 13.10 0.94
CA ALA A 848 -32.25 14.46 0.45
C ALA A 848 -31.33 15.52 1.09
N LEU A 849 -30.59 15.21 2.17
CA LEU A 849 -29.56 16.11 2.71
C LEU A 849 -28.52 16.50 1.65
N LYS A 850 -28.24 15.64 0.66
CA LYS A 850 -27.36 15.95 -0.48
C LYS A 850 -27.88 17.08 -1.38
N GLU A 851 -29.17 17.39 -1.38
CA GLU A 851 -29.72 18.53 -2.13
C GLU A 851 -29.39 19.86 -1.44
N LYS A 852 -29.34 19.85 -0.11
CA LYS A 852 -28.98 20.98 0.77
C LYS A 852 -27.44 21.12 0.92
N TYR A 853 -26.73 19.99 0.88
CA TYR A 853 -25.30 19.86 1.14
C TYR A 853 -24.64 18.85 0.16
N PRO A 854 -24.38 19.23 -1.11
CA PRO A 854 -23.89 18.30 -2.14
C PRO A 854 -22.51 17.66 -1.88
N GLN A 855 -21.76 18.18 -0.90
CA GLN A 855 -20.46 17.65 -0.50
C GLN A 855 -20.53 16.51 0.52
N LEU A 856 -21.70 16.23 1.10
CA LEU A 856 -21.86 15.18 2.12
C LEU A 856 -21.82 13.78 1.51
N LYS A 857 -21.03 12.92 2.14
CA LYS A 857 -21.29 11.47 2.12
C LYS A 857 -22.34 11.11 3.17
N LEU A 858 -23.26 10.22 2.80
CA LEU A 858 -24.32 9.72 3.66
C LEU A 858 -24.13 8.21 3.85
N LEU A 859 -23.94 7.80 5.10
CA LEU A 859 -23.66 6.42 5.49
C LEU A 859 -24.79 5.88 6.36
N VAL A 860 -24.92 4.56 6.45
CA VAL A 860 -25.81 3.88 7.40
C VAL A 860 -25.00 3.04 8.37
N ALA A 861 -25.25 3.20 9.67
CA ALA A 861 -24.67 2.33 10.70
C ALA A 861 -25.62 1.15 10.99
N VAL A 862 -25.06 -0.06 11.01
CA VAL A 862 -25.79 -1.28 11.33
C VAL A 862 -25.24 -1.84 12.65
N GLY A 863 -26.12 -2.10 13.61
CA GLY A 863 -25.76 -2.64 14.92
C GLY A 863 -25.96 -1.64 16.07
N GLY A 864 -24.89 -1.38 16.82
CA GLY A 864 -24.92 -0.52 18.01
C GLY A 864 -25.26 -1.29 19.30
N TRP A 865 -25.22 -0.58 20.44
CA TRP A 865 -25.30 -1.20 21.76
C TRP A 865 -26.62 -1.94 22.02
N GLY A 866 -27.76 -1.34 21.66
CA GLY A 866 -29.09 -1.94 21.85
C GLY A 866 -29.39 -3.13 20.91
N HIS A 867 -28.64 -3.28 19.82
CA HIS A 867 -28.82 -4.39 18.87
C HIS A 867 -28.20 -5.71 19.35
N GLY A 868 -27.07 -5.64 20.08
CA GLY A 868 -26.33 -6.80 20.56
C GLY A 868 -25.40 -7.45 19.52
N GLY A 869 -24.46 -8.27 20.01
CA GLY A 869 -23.46 -8.97 19.18
C GLY A 869 -23.93 -10.32 18.64
N ALA A 870 -24.80 -11.06 19.36
CA ALA A 870 -25.26 -12.39 18.97
C ALA A 870 -25.86 -12.46 17.56
N LYS A 871 -26.62 -11.44 17.14
CA LYS A 871 -27.20 -11.32 15.80
C LYS A 871 -26.15 -11.27 14.70
N PHE A 872 -25.04 -10.57 14.94
CA PHE A 872 -23.89 -10.54 14.03
C PHE A 872 -23.14 -11.86 14.03
N SER A 873 -22.87 -12.45 15.20
CA SER A 873 -22.19 -13.74 15.33
C SER A 873 -22.89 -14.82 14.48
N GLU A 874 -24.20 -15.01 14.63
CA GLU A 874 -24.94 -15.98 13.81
C GLU A 874 -25.01 -15.60 12.31
N MET A 875 -25.05 -14.32 11.93
CA MET A 875 -25.01 -13.92 10.51
C MET A 875 -23.62 -14.13 9.88
N ALA A 876 -22.54 -13.78 10.58
CA ALA A 876 -21.17 -13.89 10.10
C ALA A 876 -20.72 -15.36 9.94
N LYS A 877 -21.23 -16.25 10.82
CA LYS A 877 -20.91 -17.68 10.94
C LYS A 877 -20.85 -18.47 9.64
N PHE A 878 -21.78 -18.21 8.71
CA PHE A 878 -21.90 -18.96 7.45
C PHE A 878 -21.83 -18.03 6.25
N ARG A 879 -21.10 -18.44 5.21
CA ARG A 879 -20.87 -17.64 4.00
C ARG A 879 -22.17 -17.30 3.27
N GLU A 880 -23.12 -18.22 3.29
CA GLU A 880 -24.45 -18.09 2.70
C GLU A 880 -25.24 -16.95 3.38
N ARG A 881 -25.11 -16.81 4.71
CA ARG A 881 -25.73 -15.75 5.51
C ARG A 881 -25.05 -14.40 5.28
N ARG A 882 -23.70 -14.36 5.22
CA ARG A 882 -22.96 -13.15 4.84
C ARG A 882 -23.33 -12.66 3.43
N ASN A 883 -23.45 -13.57 2.47
CA ASN A 883 -23.91 -13.25 1.12
C ASN A 883 -25.36 -12.70 1.10
N GLN A 884 -26.26 -13.22 1.95
CA GLN A 884 -27.61 -12.68 2.12
C GLN A 884 -27.57 -11.25 2.69
N PHE A 885 -26.77 -11.02 3.74
CA PHE A 885 -26.58 -9.69 4.33
C PHE A 885 -26.01 -8.69 3.31
N ILE A 886 -24.84 -8.97 2.72
CA ILE A 886 -24.20 -8.07 1.75
C ILE A 886 -25.12 -7.82 0.54
N GLY A 887 -25.79 -8.85 0.03
CA GLY A 887 -26.75 -8.72 -1.07
C GLY A 887 -28.02 -7.93 -0.74
N SER A 888 -28.34 -7.74 0.55
CA SER A 888 -29.38 -6.81 1.00
C SER A 888 -28.85 -5.39 1.19
N VAL A 889 -27.62 -5.23 1.70
CA VAL A 889 -26.94 -3.93 1.83
C VAL A 889 -26.74 -3.27 0.46
N VAL A 890 -26.26 -4.00 -0.56
CA VAL A 890 -26.08 -3.48 -1.92
C VAL A 890 -27.39 -2.95 -2.52
N LYS A 891 -28.52 -3.65 -2.30
CA LYS A 891 -29.85 -3.19 -2.74
C LYS A 891 -30.27 -1.92 -2.03
N PHE A 892 -30.03 -1.84 -0.72
CA PHE A 892 -30.35 -0.68 0.11
C PHE A 892 -29.56 0.56 -0.32
N LEU A 893 -28.24 0.43 -0.51
CA LEU A 893 -27.38 1.53 -0.95
C LEU A 893 -27.75 2.02 -2.37
N HIS A 894 -28.08 1.12 -3.30
CA HIS A 894 -28.60 1.51 -4.63
C HIS A 894 -29.95 2.25 -4.54
N HIS A 895 -30.85 1.79 -3.67
CA HIS A 895 -32.20 2.36 -3.56
C HIS A 895 -32.19 3.77 -2.95
N TYR A 896 -31.54 3.95 -1.79
CA TYR A 896 -31.49 5.23 -1.07
C TYR A 896 -30.30 6.14 -1.47
N ARG A 897 -29.42 5.69 -2.39
CA ARG A 897 -28.26 6.45 -2.91
C ARG A 897 -27.27 6.90 -1.82
N PHE A 898 -27.09 6.06 -0.81
CA PHE A 898 -26.07 6.23 0.22
C PHE A 898 -24.67 5.87 -0.32
N ASP A 899 -23.63 6.32 0.38
CA ASP A 899 -22.23 6.24 -0.04
C ASP A 899 -21.42 5.19 0.74
N GLY A 900 -22.08 4.32 1.51
CA GLY A 900 -21.41 3.29 2.29
C GLY A 900 -22.18 2.83 3.53
N ILE A 901 -21.53 1.96 4.31
CA ILE A 901 -22.06 1.30 5.50
C ILE A 901 -21.00 1.28 6.60
N GLU A 902 -21.44 1.43 7.84
CA GLU A 902 -20.63 1.26 9.04
C GLU A 902 -21.12 0.04 9.85
N LEU A 903 -20.23 -0.91 10.10
CA LEU A 903 -20.52 -2.14 10.85
C LEU A 903 -20.16 -1.93 12.33
N VAL A 904 -21.19 -1.80 13.17
CA VAL A 904 -21.10 -1.50 14.61
C VAL A 904 -21.40 -2.76 15.42
N TRP A 905 -20.55 -3.77 15.27
CA TRP A 905 -20.63 -5.03 16.02
C TRP A 905 -19.93 -4.88 17.37
N LEU A 906 -20.73 -4.79 18.45
CA LEU A 906 -20.25 -4.61 19.82
C LEU A 906 -20.56 -5.87 20.67
N TYR A 907 -19.71 -6.90 20.75
CA TYR A 907 -18.38 -7.05 20.13
C TYR A 907 -18.20 -8.50 19.61
N PRO A 908 -17.45 -8.73 18.51
CA PRO A 908 -17.04 -10.06 18.07
C PRO A 908 -16.12 -10.72 19.11
N GLY A 909 -16.17 -12.04 19.28
CA GLY A 909 -15.26 -12.79 20.18
C GLY A 909 -15.61 -12.69 21.66
N ASN A 910 -16.62 -11.89 22.01
CA ASN A 910 -16.90 -11.43 23.37
C ASN A 910 -18.21 -12.03 23.88
N PHE A 911 -18.10 -13.07 24.73
CA PHE A 911 -19.23 -13.83 25.24
C PHE A 911 -20.24 -13.00 26.05
N ASP A 912 -19.81 -11.92 26.72
CA ASP A 912 -20.67 -10.98 27.45
C ASP A 912 -21.64 -10.21 26.54
N ARG A 913 -21.37 -10.20 25.23
CA ARG A 913 -22.21 -9.61 24.17
C ARG A 913 -22.85 -10.65 23.24
N GLY A 914 -22.73 -11.94 23.59
CA GLY A 914 -23.21 -13.07 22.80
C GLY A 914 -22.33 -13.43 21.60
N GLY A 915 -21.06 -13.00 21.59
CA GLY A 915 -20.08 -13.43 20.59
C GLY A 915 -19.52 -14.83 20.84
N ALA A 916 -18.81 -15.37 19.85
CA ALA A 916 -18.11 -16.64 19.85
C ALA A 916 -16.66 -16.46 19.32
N VAL A 917 -15.74 -17.39 19.59
CA VAL A 917 -14.31 -17.23 19.25
C VAL A 917 -14.10 -17.12 17.73
N GLU A 918 -14.95 -17.82 16.97
CA GLU A 918 -14.98 -17.83 15.51
C GLU A 918 -15.46 -16.49 14.88
N ASP A 919 -15.97 -15.56 15.68
CA ASP A 919 -16.34 -14.22 15.23
C ASP A 919 -15.12 -13.45 14.69
N LYS A 920 -13.93 -13.65 15.26
CA LYS A 920 -12.71 -12.93 14.85
C LYS A 920 -12.33 -13.21 13.40
N ASP A 921 -12.43 -14.47 12.98
CA ASP A 921 -12.26 -14.87 11.59
C ASP A 921 -13.45 -14.45 10.72
N THR A 922 -14.68 -14.67 11.20
CA THR A 922 -15.89 -14.46 10.38
C THR A 922 -16.27 -12.99 10.19
N PHE A 923 -15.85 -12.09 11.09
CA PHE A 923 -15.92 -10.64 10.89
C PHE A 923 -14.96 -10.18 9.80
N LEU A 924 -13.71 -10.68 9.80
CA LEU A 924 -12.77 -10.42 8.70
C LEU A 924 -13.33 -10.94 7.36
N TYR A 925 -13.91 -12.15 7.33
CA TYR A 925 -14.56 -12.66 6.12
C TYR A 925 -15.72 -11.78 5.65
N LEU A 926 -16.57 -11.28 6.57
CA LEU A 926 -17.65 -10.36 6.26
C LEU A 926 -17.15 -9.07 5.60
N VAL A 927 -16.14 -8.44 6.19
CA VAL A 927 -15.55 -7.18 5.69
C VAL A 927 -14.86 -7.41 4.34
N THR A 928 -14.07 -8.48 4.21
CA THR A 928 -13.39 -8.84 2.95
C THR A 928 -14.38 -9.08 1.81
N GLU A 929 -15.45 -9.84 2.07
CA GLU A 929 -16.47 -10.16 1.06
C GLU A 929 -17.32 -8.93 0.69
N MET A 930 -17.65 -8.08 1.66
CA MET A 930 -18.38 -6.83 1.43
C MET A 930 -17.55 -5.83 0.63
N ALA A 931 -16.31 -5.56 1.04
CA ALA A 931 -15.43 -4.61 0.38
C ALA A 931 -15.08 -5.06 -1.04
N LYS A 932 -14.90 -6.37 -1.27
CA LYS A 932 -14.78 -6.91 -2.63
C LYS A 932 -16.01 -6.61 -3.50
N ILE A 933 -17.22 -6.86 -2.99
CA ILE A 933 -18.45 -6.61 -3.74
C ILE A 933 -18.63 -5.11 -4.02
N PHE A 934 -18.31 -4.23 -3.07
CA PHE A 934 -18.36 -2.77 -3.28
C PHE A 934 -17.36 -2.31 -4.36
N ARG A 935 -16.16 -2.92 -4.42
CA ARG A 935 -15.19 -2.70 -5.50
C ARG A 935 -15.75 -3.15 -6.87
N GLN A 936 -16.50 -4.26 -6.93
CA GLN A 936 -17.13 -4.77 -8.17
C GLN A 936 -18.28 -3.87 -8.69
N GLU A 937 -19.04 -3.22 -7.80
CA GLU A 937 -20.14 -2.28 -8.15
C GLU A 937 -19.65 -0.99 -8.86
N LYS A 938 -18.32 -0.75 -8.92
CA LYS A 938 -17.69 0.44 -9.50
C LYS A 938 -18.22 1.77 -8.92
N LYS A 939 -18.70 1.74 -7.67
CA LYS A 939 -19.11 2.90 -6.86
C LYS A 939 -18.01 3.29 -5.88
N GLN A 940 -18.02 4.54 -5.42
CA GLN A 940 -17.17 5.00 -4.31
C GLN A 940 -17.84 4.73 -2.96
N TRP A 941 -18.34 3.50 -2.78
CA TRP A 941 -19.00 3.06 -1.55
C TRP A 941 -17.95 2.65 -0.51
N GLU A 942 -18.06 3.20 0.70
CA GLU A 942 -17.14 2.91 1.81
C GLU A 942 -17.67 1.78 2.70
N VAL A 943 -16.80 0.83 3.05
CA VAL A 943 -17.02 -0.15 4.13
C VAL A 943 -16.25 0.32 5.36
N ILE A 944 -16.97 0.71 6.40
CA ILE A 944 -16.38 1.17 7.67
C ILE A 944 -16.64 0.14 8.77
N VAL A 945 -15.66 -0.07 9.64
CA VAL A 945 -15.80 -0.91 10.84
C VAL A 945 -15.64 -0.05 12.10
N GLN A 946 -16.57 -0.19 13.06
CA GLN A 946 -16.46 0.48 14.36
C GLN A 946 -15.87 -0.49 15.40
N VAL A 947 -14.85 -0.04 16.14
CA VAL A 947 -13.99 -0.88 16.97
C VAL A 947 -13.74 -0.26 18.36
N PRO A 948 -13.64 -1.05 19.44
CA PRO A 948 -13.25 -0.53 20.75
C PRO A 948 -11.76 -0.14 20.77
N LEU A 949 -11.36 0.66 21.76
CA LEU A 949 -9.95 0.91 22.09
C LEU A 949 -9.44 0.07 23.28
N ASP A 950 -10.27 -0.82 23.82
CA ASP A 950 -9.87 -1.84 24.79
C ASP A 950 -9.06 -2.95 24.11
N VAL A 951 -7.73 -2.93 24.32
CA VAL A 951 -6.77 -3.88 23.74
C VAL A 951 -7.14 -5.35 24.02
N SER A 952 -7.80 -5.65 25.16
CA SER A 952 -8.22 -7.02 25.47
C SER A 952 -9.39 -7.49 24.58
N ARG A 953 -10.34 -6.60 24.27
CA ARG A 953 -11.45 -6.88 23.34
C ARG A 953 -10.99 -6.90 21.89
N MET A 954 -10.02 -6.05 21.53
CA MET A 954 -9.38 -6.08 20.20
C MET A 954 -8.68 -7.43 19.95
N ALA A 955 -7.83 -7.86 20.89
CA ALA A 955 -7.14 -9.16 20.80
C ALA A 955 -8.10 -10.35 20.66
N ALA A 956 -9.26 -10.31 21.33
CA ALA A 956 -10.27 -11.37 21.27
C ALA A 956 -11.10 -11.37 19.96
N GLY A 957 -11.45 -10.21 19.42
CA GLY A 957 -12.48 -10.08 18.38
C GLY A 957 -12.03 -9.63 16.99
N TYR A 958 -10.82 -9.11 16.84
CA TYR A 958 -10.42 -8.34 15.64
C TYR A 958 -9.07 -8.81 15.09
N HIS A 959 -8.94 -8.87 13.76
CA HIS A 959 -7.66 -9.05 13.06
C HIS A 959 -7.22 -7.68 12.54
N GLN A 960 -6.43 -6.93 13.31
CA GLN A 960 -6.20 -5.50 13.07
C GLN A 960 -5.57 -5.21 11.69
N GLU A 961 -4.50 -5.92 11.31
CA GLU A 961 -3.80 -5.72 10.03
C GLU A 961 -4.75 -5.93 8.84
N GLU A 962 -5.42 -7.08 8.78
CA GLU A 962 -6.29 -7.43 7.65
C GLU A 962 -7.59 -6.63 7.63
N LEU A 963 -8.21 -6.34 8.77
CA LEU A 963 -9.41 -5.47 8.83
C LEU A 963 -9.07 -4.06 8.37
N CYS A 964 -7.94 -3.50 8.82
CA CYS A 964 -7.46 -2.20 8.36
C CYS A 964 -7.09 -2.20 6.86
N ARG A 965 -6.63 -3.32 6.31
CA ARG A 965 -6.40 -3.45 4.87
C ARG A 965 -7.71 -3.46 4.07
N GLU A 966 -8.68 -4.30 4.44
CA GLU A 966 -9.87 -4.54 3.62
C GLU A 966 -10.99 -3.50 3.76
N ALA A 967 -11.22 -2.95 4.96
CA ALA A 967 -12.16 -1.85 5.18
C ALA A 967 -11.60 -0.53 4.61
N ASP A 968 -12.45 0.45 4.28
CA ASP A 968 -11.99 1.79 3.90
C ASP A 968 -11.50 2.57 5.13
N PHE A 969 -12.25 2.53 6.23
CA PHE A 969 -11.93 3.21 7.49
C PHE A 969 -12.23 2.36 8.72
N VAL A 970 -11.46 2.61 9.78
CA VAL A 970 -11.63 2.02 11.11
C VAL A 970 -12.02 3.16 12.07
N HIS A 971 -13.28 3.14 12.51
CA HIS A 971 -13.83 4.09 13.47
C HIS A 971 -13.56 3.59 14.89
N MET A 972 -12.68 4.28 15.61
CA MET A 972 -12.21 3.89 16.94
C MET A 972 -13.04 4.56 18.04
N ILE A 973 -13.67 3.78 18.92
CA ILE A 973 -14.52 4.28 20.01
C ILE A 973 -13.62 4.87 21.12
N GLY A 974 -13.33 6.17 21.04
CA GLY A 974 -12.50 6.92 21.99
C GLY A 974 -13.22 7.43 23.24
N TYR A 975 -14.31 6.76 23.64
CA TYR A 975 -15.21 7.13 24.73
C TYR A 975 -15.87 5.88 25.36
N ASP A 976 -16.58 6.05 26.47
CA ASP A 976 -17.20 4.97 27.27
C ASP A 976 -16.24 3.83 27.70
N MET A 977 -14.97 4.18 27.85
CA MET A 977 -13.91 3.34 28.41
C MET A 977 -13.97 3.25 29.95
N ARG A 978 -14.77 4.10 30.60
CA ARG A 978 -15.13 4.07 32.03
C ARG A 978 -16.59 4.47 32.20
N GLY A 979 -17.21 4.08 33.31
CA GLY A 979 -18.55 4.49 33.68
C GLY A 979 -18.94 3.98 35.07
N TRP A 980 -20.14 4.34 35.54
CA TRP A 980 -20.60 4.03 36.90
C TRP A 980 -20.59 2.54 37.25
N TRP A 981 -20.67 1.66 36.25
CA TRP A 981 -20.52 0.20 36.38
C TRP A 981 -19.13 -0.25 36.90
N ASN A 982 -18.16 0.66 36.97
CA ASN A 982 -16.85 0.41 37.56
C ASN A 982 -16.79 0.64 39.09
N ASN A 983 -17.83 1.24 39.70
CA ASN A 983 -17.92 1.61 41.12
C ASN A 983 -16.89 2.66 41.61
N PHE A 984 -16.26 3.39 40.68
CA PHE A 984 -15.47 4.58 40.98
C PHE A 984 -15.70 5.67 39.93
N ALA A 985 -15.52 6.93 40.32
CA ALA A 985 -15.69 8.10 39.47
C ALA A 985 -14.47 8.30 38.56
N ASP A 986 -14.69 8.37 37.25
CA ASP A 986 -13.61 8.54 36.26
C ASP A 986 -14.10 9.21 34.96
N VAL A 987 -13.20 9.88 34.25
CA VAL A 987 -13.46 10.36 32.89
C VAL A 987 -13.62 9.15 31.96
N HIS A 988 -14.67 9.16 31.14
CA HIS A 988 -15.02 8.02 30.28
C HIS A 988 -14.19 7.88 29.00
N SER A 989 -13.25 8.79 28.75
CA SER A 989 -12.56 8.97 27.48
C SER A 989 -11.06 9.34 27.58
N PRO A 990 -10.28 8.86 28.59
CA PRO A 990 -8.93 9.36 28.88
C PRO A 990 -7.94 9.13 27.73
N LEU A 991 -7.09 10.12 27.48
CA LEU A 991 -6.11 10.12 26.40
C LEU A 991 -4.91 9.19 26.64
N ALA A 992 -4.53 8.94 27.89
CA ALA A 992 -3.37 8.13 28.28
C ALA A 992 -3.58 7.43 29.63
N ALA A 993 -2.82 6.35 29.88
CA ALA A 993 -2.82 5.62 31.14
C ALA A 993 -2.29 6.47 32.32
N ARG A 994 -2.91 6.32 33.49
CA ARG A 994 -2.63 7.10 34.71
C ARG A 994 -2.06 6.23 35.82
N PRO A 995 -1.39 6.80 36.84
CA PRO A 995 -0.79 6.02 37.93
C PRO A 995 -1.76 5.12 38.71
N HIS A 996 -3.08 5.42 38.70
CA HIS A 996 -4.12 4.57 39.30
C HIS A 996 -4.66 3.50 38.34
N ASP A 997 -4.57 3.67 37.01
CA ASP A 997 -4.90 2.57 36.08
C ASP A 997 -3.90 1.40 36.27
N LEU A 998 -2.64 1.72 36.65
CA LEU A 998 -1.58 0.74 36.94
C LEU A 998 -1.82 -0.10 38.21
N THR A 999 -2.73 0.30 39.11
CA THR A 999 -3.04 -0.50 40.32
C THR A 999 -4.18 -1.49 40.08
N VAL A 1000 -4.90 -1.38 38.96
CA VAL A 1000 -6.03 -2.22 38.58
C VAL A 1000 -5.82 -2.73 37.16
N GLN A 1001 -5.22 -3.93 37.05
CA GLN A 1001 -4.69 -4.51 35.80
C GLN A 1001 -5.67 -4.53 34.60
N SER A 1002 -6.99 -4.49 34.83
CA SER A 1002 -8.00 -4.40 33.77
C SER A 1002 -8.09 -3.03 33.07
N PHE A 1003 -7.46 -1.98 33.60
CA PHE A 1003 -7.51 -0.61 33.06
C PHE A 1003 -6.18 -0.11 32.48
N GLU A 1004 -5.08 -0.81 32.73
CA GLU A 1004 -3.70 -0.47 32.31
C GLU A 1004 -3.61 -0.01 30.85
N LYS A 1005 -4.32 -0.69 29.93
CA LYS A 1005 -4.36 -0.42 28.49
C LYS A 1005 -5.76 -0.06 27.96
N VAL A 1006 -6.57 0.63 28.76
CA VAL A 1006 -7.93 1.04 28.37
C VAL A 1006 -8.01 2.56 28.36
N ASN A 1007 -7.39 3.16 27.35
CA ASN A 1007 -7.33 4.61 27.10
C ASN A 1007 -7.11 4.86 25.58
N VAL A 1008 -7.27 6.10 25.11
CA VAL A 1008 -7.13 6.42 23.67
C VAL A 1008 -5.73 6.10 23.14
N GLY A 1009 -4.68 6.45 23.91
CA GLY A 1009 -3.28 6.29 23.53
C GLY A 1009 -2.91 4.84 23.22
N ASP A 1010 -3.02 3.96 24.21
CA ASP A 1010 -2.72 2.53 24.05
C ASP A 1010 -3.56 1.86 22.95
N GLY A 1011 -4.85 2.23 22.85
CA GLY A 1011 -5.74 1.63 21.85
C GLY A 1011 -5.40 2.05 20.41
N VAL A 1012 -5.03 3.31 20.20
CA VAL A 1012 -4.56 3.79 18.88
C VAL A 1012 -3.18 3.21 18.56
N GLU A 1013 -2.28 3.16 19.54
CA GLU A 1013 -0.94 2.57 19.37
C GLU A 1013 -1.00 1.07 19.04
N ASP A 1014 -1.98 0.31 19.56
CA ASP A 1014 -2.19 -1.08 19.18
C ASP A 1014 -2.56 -1.24 17.70
N TRP A 1015 -3.47 -0.42 17.15
CA TRP A 1015 -3.78 -0.47 15.70
C TRP A 1015 -2.57 -0.10 14.84
N LEU A 1016 -1.82 0.95 15.22
CA LEU A 1016 -0.62 1.39 14.50
C LEU A 1016 0.50 0.34 14.57
N GLY A 1017 0.73 -0.25 15.75
CA GLY A 1017 1.74 -1.29 15.98
C GLY A 1017 1.40 -2.61 15.28
N ASN A 1018 0.13 -2.92 15.08
CA ASN A 1018 -0.34 -4.02 14.24
C ASN A 1018 -0.48 -3.62 12.75
N GLY A 1019 0.28 -2.62 12.29
CA GLY A 1019 0.49 -2.32 10.87
C GLY A 1019 -0.62 -1.53 10.17
N CYS A 1020 -1.60 -0.99 10.90
CA CYS A 1020 -2.65 -0.18 10.28
C CYS A 1020 -2.13 1.20 9.85
N ALA A 1021 -2.41 1.58 8.61
CA ALA A 1021 -2.03 2.90 8.09
C ALA A 1021 -2.80 4.02 8.85
N PRO A 1022 -2.10 5.02 9.43
CA PRO A 1022 -2.73 6.07 10.24
C PRO A 1022 -3.92 6.75 9.56
N GLN A 1023 -3.83 6.96 8.25
CA GLN A 1023 -4.82 7.69 7.45
C GLN A 1023 -6.12 6.90 7.21
N LYS A 1024 -6.21 5.65 7.70
CA LYS A 1024 -7.44 4.83 7.73
C LYS A 1024 -8.10 4.79 9.12
N LEU A 1025 -7.39 5.22 10.17
CA LEU A 1025 -7.90 5.31 11.53
C LEU A 1025 -8.65 6.63 11.75
N VAL A 1026 -9.86 6.57 12.32
CA VAL A 1026 -10.70 7.73 12.61
C VAL A 1026 -11.07 7.70 14.10
N LEU A 1027 -10.70 8.74 14.85
CA LEU A 1027 -10.91 8.77 16.31
C LEU A 1027 -12.31 9.26 16.66
N GLY A 1028 -13.07 8.45 17.39
CA GLY A 1028 -14.37 8.80 17.95
C GLY A 1028 -14.25 9.67 19.20
N VAL A 1029 -15.08 10.70 19.28
CA VAL A 1029 -15.26 11.55 20.47
C VAL A 1029 -16.73 11.64 20.86
N ALA A 1030 -16.98 11.70 22.17
CA ALA A 1030 -18.32 11.86 22.72
C ALA A 1030 -18.74 13.34 22.72
N LEU A 1031 -20.03 13.60 22.45
CA LEU A 1031 -20.65 14.91 22.70
C LEU A 1031 -21.55 14.88 23.95
N PHE A 1032 -21.24 13.98 24.88
CA PHE A 1032 -21.99 13.67 26.11
C PHE A 1032 -20.99 13.41 27.27
N GLY A 1033 -21.51 13.28 28.50
CA GLY A 1033 -20.74 12.88 29.67
C GLY A 1033 -21.32 11.64 30.38
N ARG A 1034 -20.49 10.98 31.18
CA ARG A 1034 -20.90 9.91 32.11
C ARG A 1034 -20.93 10.44 33.54
N SER A 1035 -22.05 10.22 34.24
CA SER A 1035 -22.31 10.74 35.58
C SER A 1035 -22.43 9.64 36.64
N TYR A 1036 -22.09 9.99 37.88
CA TYR A 1036 -21.90 9.08 39.00
C TYR A 1036 -22.46 9.68 40.30
N LEU A 1037 -22.85 8.82 41.24
CA LEU A 1037 -23.24 9.18 42.61
C LEU A 1037 -22.11 8.76 43.57
N LEU A 1038 -21.49 9.72 44.25
CA LEU A 1038 -20.36 9.51 45.18
C LEU A 1038 -20.81 8.83 46.48
N ASP A 1039 -19.93 8.04 47.10
CA ASP A 1039 -20.13 7.45 48.44
C ASP A 1039 -19.81 8.44 49.57
N ASP A 1040 -18.73 9.22 49.42
CA ASP A 1040 -18.33 10.30 50.33
C ASP A 1040 -18.24 11.64 49.58
N PRO A 1041 -19.09 12.64 49.90
CA PRO A 1041 -18.99 14.01 49.36
C PRO A 1041 -17.61 14.68 49.47
N LEU A 1042 -16.77 14.24 50.42
CA LEU A 1042 -15.44 14.78 50.63
C LEU A 1042 -14.39 14.17 49.69
N ASP A 1043 -14.64 13.00 49.08
CA ASP A 1043 -13.81 12.44 48.02
C ASP A 1043 -14.45 12.63 46.64
N ASN A 1044 -13.92 13.62 45.93
CA ASN A 1044 -14.32 14.03 44.59
C ASN A 1044 -13.17 13.82 43.58
N THR A 1045 -12.18 13.01 43.95
CA THR A 1045 -11.00 12.73 43.12
C THR A 1045 -11.31 11.73 42.00
N ILE A 1046 -10.44 11.65 40.99
CA ILE A 1046 -10.49 10.57 39.99
C ILE A 1046 -10.11 9.27 40.70
N GLY A 1047 -11.01 8.28 40.67
CA GLY A 1047 -10.91 7.05 41.46
C GLY A 1047 -11.70 7.06 42.78
N ALA A 1048 -12.41 8.15 43.10
CA ALA A 1048 -13.31 8.21 44.26
C ALA A 1048 -14.41 7.15 44.16
N VAL A 1049 -14.82 6.58 45.30
CA VAL A 1049 -15.81 5.48 45.35
C VAL A 1049 -17.22 5.99 45.03
N THR A 1050 -17.96 5.24 44.20
CA THR A 1050 -19.32 5.60 43.77
C THR A 1050 -20.31 4.49 44.08
N ILE A 1051 -21.48 4.86 44.63
CA ILE A 1051 -22.58 3.94 44.94
C ILE A 1051 -23.53 3.67 43.77
N GLY A 1052 -23.36 4.37 42.65
CA GLY A 1052 -24.11 4.10 41.42
C GLY A 1052 -23.98 5.17 40.34
N ALA A 1053 -24.88 5.08 39.37
CA ALA A 1053 -25.09 6.09 38.33
C ALA A 1053 -25.54 7.42 38.94
N GLY A 1054 -25.19 8.54 38.28
CA GLY A 1054 -25.83 9.83 38.55
C GLY A 1054 -27.30 9.85 38.08
N ASP A 1055 -28.08 10.81 38.57
CA ASP A 1055 -29.48 10.97 38.18
C ASP A 1055 -29.67 11.16 36.65
N PRO A 1056 -30.77 10.67 36.07
CA PRO A 1056 -31.05 10.79 34.64
C PRO A 1056 -31.33 12.25 34.22
N GLY A 1057 -30.88 12.61 33.02
CA GLY A 1057 -31.13 13.93 32.43
C GLY A 1057 -32.57 14.13 31.96
N PRO A 1058 -33.03 15.39 31.81
CA PRO A 1058 -34.41 15.71 31.40
C PRO A 1058 -34.76 15.26 29.97
N TYR A 1059 -33.78 15.01 29.12
CA TYR A 1059 -33.94 14.74 27.69
C TYR A 1059 -33.42 13.35 27.29
N THR A 1060 -32.26 12.93 27.82
CA THR A 1060 -31.73 11.56 27.62
C THR A 1060 -32.47 10.54 28.47
N ASN A 1061 -32.86 10.91 29.70
CA ASN A 1061 -33.59 10.08 30.65
C ASN A 1061 -32.91 8.73 30.97
N GLU A 1062 -31.57 8.64 30.85
CA GLU A 1062 -30.75 7.46 31.19
C GLU A 1062 -29.87 7.77 32.41
N PRO A 1063 -29.97 7.02 33.53
CA PRO A 1063 -29.10 7.24 34.68
C PRO A 1063 -27.63 7.05 34.34
N GLY A 1064 -26.80 8.01 34.71
CA GLY A 1064 -25.36 7.99 34.47
C GLY A 1064 -24.93 8.38 33.06
N TYR A 1065 -25.83 8.95 32.26
CA TYR A 1065 -25.59 9.40 30.89
C TYR A 1065 -26.28 10.74 30.65
N LEU A 1066 -25.54 11.77 30.25
CA LEU A 1066 -26.08 13.11 30.03
C LEU A 1066 -25.50 13.70 28.74
N GLY A 1067 -26.35 14.21 27.86
CA GLY A 1067 -25.92 15.01 26.70
C GLY A 1067 -25.30 16.33 27.16
N TYR A 1068 -24.33 16.88 26.43
CA TYR A 1068 -23.73 18.18 26.75
C TYR A 1068 -24.79 19.28 26.94
N CYS A 1069 -25.81 19.27 26.09
CA CYS A 1069 -27.00 20.15 26.18
C CYS A 1069 -27.79 20.06 27.50
N GLU A 1070 -27.65 19.00 28.30
CA GLU A 1070 -28.39 18.83 29.56
C GLU A 1070 -27.65 19.37 30.79
N PHE A 1071 -26.33 19.54 30.71
CA PHE A 1071 -25.51 19.95 31.86
C PHE A 1071 -24.61 21.16 31.61
N CYS A 1072 -24.42 21.63 30.36
CA CYS A 1072 -23.54 22.76 30.09
C CYS A 1072 -23.99 24.08 30.75
N GLN A 1073 -25.30 24.30 30.96
CA GLN A 1073 -25.81 25.42 31.75
C GLN A 1073 -25.47 25.24 33.25
N ASN A 1074 -25.63 24.04 33.80
CA ASN A 1074 -25.34 23.73 35.20
C ASN A 1074 -23.86 23.96 35.53
N LEU A 1075 -22.97 23.68 34.58
CA LEU A 1075 -21.54 24.00 34.68
C LEU A 1075 -21.21 25.50 34.70
N THR A 1076 -22.20 26.40 34.61
CA THR A 1076 -22.02 27.85 34.84
C THR A 1076 -22.46 28.30 36.24
N SER A 1077 -23.12 27.44 37.03
CA SER A 1077 -23.50 27.78 38.41
C SER A 1077 -22.33 27.61 39.39
N ASP A 1078 -22.40 28.31 40.53
CA ASP A 1078 -21.44 28.17 41.63
C ASP A 1078 -21.55 26.82 42.38
N GLU A 1079 -22.52 25.96 42.02
CA GLU A 1079 -22.75 24.65 42.66
C GLU A 1079 -21.82 23.55 42.12
N TRP A 1080 -21.32 23.70 40.88
CA TRP A 1080 -20.48 22.71 40.21
C TRP A 1080 -19.00 23.08 40.25
N THR A 1081 -18.21 22.35 41.04
CA THR A 1081 -16.76 22.50 41.04
C THR A 1081 -16.14 21.79 39.84
N LYS A 1082 -15.68 22.57 38.85
CA LYS A 1082 -14.94 22.06 37.68
C LYS A 1082 -13.47 21.77 38.00
N LYS A 1083 -12.94 20.72 37.37
CA LYS A 1083 -11.57 20.20 37.46
C LYS A 1083 -11.11 19.69 36.08
N TRP A 1084 -9.88 19.18 36.03
CA TRP A 1084 -9.23 18.72 34.81
C TRP A 1084 -8.31 17.53 35.11
N ASP A 1085 -8.29 16.52 34.25
CA ASP A 1085 -7.30 15.44 34.26
C ASP A 1085 -6.09 15.84 33.38
N ASP A 1086 -4.96 16.18 33.99
CA ASP A 1086 -3.75 16.58 33.26
C ASP A 1086 -3.09 15.43 32.46
N VAL A 1087 -3.49 14.18 32.69
CA VAL A 1087 -2.97 12.99 31.97
C VAL A 1087 -4.03 12.44 31.00
N GLY A 1088 -5.26 12.26 31.48
CA GLY A 1088 -6.41 11.86 30.66
C GLY A 1088 -6.89 12.95 29.69
N ARG A 1089 -6.50 14.22 29.88
CA ARG A 1089 -6.80 15.37 29.01
C ARG A 1089 -8.29 15.65 28.81
N CYS A 1090 -9.10 15.34 29.82
CA CYS A 1090 -10.54 15.56 29.85
C CYS A 1090 -10.95 16.40 31.07
N PRO A 1091 -11.99 17.23 30.98
CA PRO A 1091 -12.59 17.90 32.12
C PRO A 1091 -13.40 16.90 32.97
N TYR A 1092 -13.59 17.26 34.24
CA TYR A 1092 -14.62 16.66 35.10
C TYR A 1092 -15.18 17.71 36.04
N ALA A 1093 -16.38 17.48 36.59
CA ALA A 1093 -17.02 18.38 37.54
C ALA A 1093 -17.81 17.62 38.60
N TYR A 1094 -18.04 18.24 39.76
CA TYR A 1094 -18.82 17.63 40.84
C TYR A 1094 -19.60 18.64 41.69
N THR A 1095 -20.66 18.14 42.33
CA THR A 1095 -21.40 18.75 43.45
C THR A 1095 -21.08 17.99 44.74
N GLU A 1096 -21.84 18.18 45.82
CA GLU A 1096 -21.69 17.36 47.04
C GLU A 1096 -21.93 15.85 46.79
N THR A 1097 -22.79 15.47 45.85
CA THR A 1097 -23.17 14.05 45.63
C THR A 1097 -22.87 13.54 44.23
N THR A 1098 -22.88 14.42 43.23
CA THR A 1098 -22.88 14.04 41.81
C THR A 1098 -21.54 14.37 41.18
N TRP A 1099 -20.98 13.46 40.41
CA TRP A 1099 -19.73 13.63 39.66
C TRP A 1099 -19.97 13.37 38.17
N ILE A 1100 -19.35 14.13 37.27
CA ILE A 1100 -19.46 13.94 35.81
C ILE A 1100 -18.10 14.10 35.12
N GLY A 1101 -17.76 13.14 34.26
CA GLY A 1101 -16.65 13.22 33.31
C GLY A 1101 -17.18 13.35 31.89
N TYR A 1102 -16.64 14.29 31.12
CA TYR A 1102 -17.23 14.75 29.84
C TYR A 1102 -16.18 15.28 28.86
N GLU A 1103 -16.60 15.72 27.68
CA GLU A 1103 -15.76 16.48 26.73
C GLU A 1103 -16.13 17.98 26.72
N ASP A 1104 -15.14 18.86 26.63
CA ASP A 1104 -15.32 20.29 26.36
C ASP A 1104 -14.48 20.73 25.16
N GLN A 1105 -14.56 22.01 24.78
CA GLN A 1105 -13.72 22.56 23.70
C GLN A 1105 -12.23 22.25 23.90
N ARG A 1106 -11.72 22.29 25.15
CA ARG A 1106 -10.30 22.10 25.45
C ARG A 1106 -9.87 20.64 25.30
N SER A 1107 -10.68 19.68 25.73
CA SER A 1107 -10.36 18.25 25.53
C SER A 1107 -10.50 17.83 24.08
N LEU A 1108 -11.46 18.40 23.35
CA LEU A 1108 -11.57 18.20 21.90
C LEU A 1108 -10.41 18.84 21.14
N GLU A 1109 -9.90 20.01 21.55
CA GLU A 1109 -8.67 20.59 21.02
C GLU A 1109 -7.43 19.71 21.29
N GLU A 1110 -7.29 19.15 22.49
CA GLU A 1110 -6.22 18.19 22.82
C GLU A 1110 -6.30 16.90 21.96
N LYS A 1111 -7.53 16.42 21.68
CA LYS A 1111 -7.78 15.25 20.83
C LYS A 1111 -7.59 15.54 19.34
N ILE A 1112 -7.97 16.72 18.85
CA ILE A 1112 -7.59 17.23 17.52
C ILE A 1112 -6.06 17.28 17.39
N ASN A 1113 -5.37 17.80 18.42
CA ASN A 1113 -3.91 17.84 18.43
C ASN A 1113 -3.26 16.45 18.55
N TYR A 1114 -3.92 15.46 19.16
CA TYR A 1114 -3.49 14.06 19.14
C TYR A 1114 -3.67 13.42 17.75
N VAL A 1115 -4.83 13.62 17.11
CA VAL A 1115 -5.13 13.19 15.73
C VAL A 1115 -4.12 13.76 14.74
N LYS A 1116 -3.83 15.07 14.83
CA LYS A 1116 -2.79 15.76 14.03
C LYS A 1116 -1.40 15.16 14.25
N ARG A 1117 -0.98 14.95 15.52
CA ARG A 1117 0.36 14.41 15.85
C ARG A 1117 0.58 12.98 15.34
N ASN A 1118 -0.46 12.16 15.32
CA ASN A 1118 -0.37 10.76 14.88
C ASN A 1118 -0.80 10.55 13.41
N ASN A 1119 -1.00 11.63 12.64
CA ASN A 1119 -1.41 11.60 11.23
C ASN A 1119 -2.69 10.77 10.95
N LEU A 1120 -3.64 10.74 11.90
CA LEU A 1120 -4.84 9.91 11.78
C LEU A 1120 -5.80 10.44 10.69
N GLY A 1121 -6.55 9.54 10.05
CA GLY A 1121 -7.46 9.83 8.94
C GLY A 1121 -8.65 10.74 9.26
N GLY A 1122 -8.97 10.93 10.55
CA GLY A 1122 -9.85 11.99 11.00
C GLY A 1122 -10.47 11.77 12.38
N LEU A 1123 -11.63 12.41 12.58
CA LEU A 1123 -12.46 12.36 13.77
C LEU A 1123 -13.89 11.92 13.42
N TYR A 1124 -14.59 11.30 14.37
CA TYR A 1124 -16.05 11.17 14.33
C TYR A 1124 -16.68 11.60 15.66
N ALA A 1125 -17.87 12.20 15.61
CA ALA A 1125 -18.63 12.63 16.78
C ALA A 1125 -19.85 11.73 17.03
N PHE A 1126 -19.99 11.25 18.26
CA PHE A 1126 -21.16 10.52 18.74
C PHE A 1126 -21.81 11.28 19.92
N SER A 1127 -22.97 11.91 19.74
CA SER A 1127 -23.75 12.13 18.51
C SER A 1127 -24.26 13.58 18.45
N LEU A 1128 -24.67 14.03 17.27
CA LEU A 1128 -25.08 15.42 17.02
C LEU A 1128 -26.16 15.94 17.97
N ASP A 1129 -27.08 15.05 18.38
CA ASP A 1129 -28.18 15.35 19.29
C ASP A 1129 -27.75 15.50 20.76
N MET A 1130 -26.50 15.24 21.11
CA MET A 1130 -25.96 15.42 22.46
C MET A 1130 -25.24 16.78 22.64
N ASP A 1131 -24.77 17.40 21.55
CA ASP A 1131 -24.17 18.75 21.57
C ASP A 1131 -25.21 19.81 21.99
N ASP A 1132 -24.77 21.02 22.35
CA ASP A 1132 -25.69 22.16 22.50
C ASP A 1132 -26.13 22.68 21.12
N TYR A 1133 -27.00 21.93 20.44
CA TYR A 1133 -27.49 22.24 19.11
C TYR A 1133 -28.49 23.42 19.06
N ARG A 1134 -28.91 23.96 20.22
CA ARG A 1134 -29.82 25.12 20.31
C ARG A 1134 -29.12 26.42 20.68
N GLY A 1135 -27.94 26.36 21.31
CA GLY A 1135 -27.24 27.54 21.82
C GLY A 1135 -27.69 27.95 23.23
N GLU A 1136 -28.21 27.01 24.02
CA GLU A 1136 -28.61 27.25 25.42
C GLU A 1136 -27.42 27.58 26.33
N CYS A 1137 -26.21 27.20 25.91
CA CYS A 1137 -24.95 27.44 26.59
C CYS A 1137 -24.00 28.37 25.80
N GLY A 1138 -24.41 28.88 24.63
CA GLY A 1138 -23.58 29.73 23.77
C GLY A 1138 -24.00 29.75 22.30
N GLU A 1139 -23.04 29.59 21.39
CA GLU A 1139 -23.32 29.45 19.95
C GLU A 1139 -23.73 28.00 19.63
N PRO A 1140 -24.83 27.77 18.86
CA PRO A 1140 -25.32 26.42 18.55
C PRO A 1140 -24.26 25.52 17.90
N PHE A 1141 -24.22 24.25 18.33
CA PHE A 1141 -23.24 23.22 17.99
C PHE A 1141 -21.79 23.54 18.40
N PRO A 1142 -21.52 23.93 19.66
CA PRO A 1142 -20.19 24.39 20.08
C PRO A 1142 -19.11 23.31 19.92
N LEU A 1143 -19.38 22.06 20.33
CA LEU A 1143 -18.39 20.98 20.26
C LEU A 1143 -18.16 20.51 18.81
N THR A 1144 -19.25 20.34 18.05
CA THR A 1144 -19.22 19.96 16.62
C THR A 1144 -18.48 21.01 15.78
N ARG A 1145 -18.56 22.30 16.12
CA ARG A 1145 -17.81 23.36 15.43
C ARG A 1145 -16.30 23.27 15.65
N ILE A 1146 -15.84 22.93 16.86
CA ILE A 1146 -14.42 22.74 17.14
C ILE A 1146 -13.87 21.55 16.32
N LEU A 1147 -14.64 20.47 16.22
CA LEU A 1147 -14.29 19.31 15.38
C LEU A 1147 -14.33 19.64 13.88
N SER A 1148 -15.24 20.52 13.44
CA SER A 1148 -15.27 21.06 12.08
C SER A 1148 -14.00 21.83 11.71
N GLN A 1149 -13.36 22.53 12.67
CA GLN A 1149 -12.13 23.28 12.38
C GLN A 1149 -11.00 22.36 11.88
N TYR A 1150 -10.84 21.18 12.46
CA TYR A 1150 -9.89 20.18 11.94
C TYR A 1150 -10.21 19.76 10.50
N HIS A 1151 -11.49 19.58 10.17
CA HIS A 1151 -11.93 19.25 8.82
C HIS A 1151 -11.75 20.42 7.84
N ASP A 1152 -11.94 21.66 8.27
CA ASP A 1152 -11.73 22.86 7.44
C ASP A 1152 -10.24 23.18 7.24
N GLU A 1153 -9.39 23.02 8.26
CA GLU A 1153 -7.93 23.18 8.17
C GLU A 1153 -7.27 22.14 7.24
N THR A 1154 -7.87 20.94 7.12
CA THR A 1154 -7.38 19.85 6.26
C THR A 1154 -8.01 19.85 4.86
N LYS A 1155 -8.91 20.81 4.54
CA LYS A 1155 -9.34 21.12 3.16
C LYS A 1155 -8.25 21.92 2.45
N VAL A 1156 -7.20 21.25 2.00
CA VAL A 1156 -6.26 21.86 1.05
C VAL A 1156 -6.99 22.11 -0.26
N LYS A 1157 -7.36 23.36 -0.51
CA LYS A 1157 -7.86 23.79 -1.82
C LYS A 1157 -6.69 23.77 -2.79
N ASP A 1158 -6.86 23.03 -3.88
CA ASP A 1158 -6.01 23.05 -5.06
C ASP A 1158 -4.53 22.70 -4.77
N TRP A 1159 -4.32 21.48 -4.26
CA TRP A 1159 -2.98 20.87 -4.18
C TRP A 1159 -2.54 20.30 -5.53
N HIS A 1160 -1.40 20.77 -6.03
CA HIS A 1160 -0.87 20.36 -7.33
C HIS A 1160 0.37 19.46 -7.25
N ILE A 1161 0.49 18.58 -8.24
CA ILE A 1161 1.72 17.83 -8.55
C ILE A 1161 2.24 18.38 -9.88
N PHE A 1162 3.43 18.97 -9.83
CA PHE A 1162 4.18 19.51 -10.96
C PHE A 1162 5.40 18.61 -11.23
N THR A 1163 5.87 18.58 -12.48
CA THR A 1163 7.09 17.84 -12.82
C THR A 1163 7.71 18.34 -14.12
N SER A 1164 8.94 17.93 -14.40
CA SER A 1164 9.71 18.29 -15.59
C SER A 1164 10.13 17.04 -16.37
N THR A 1165 10.27 17.19 -17.69
CA THR A 1165 10.97 16.21 -18.55
C THR A 1165 12.31 16.78 -18.99
N THR A 1166 13.40 16.03 -18.80
CA THR A 1166 14.65 16.19 -19.55
C THR A 1166 14.80 15.04 -20.57
N GLU A 1167 15.56 15.28 -21.64
CA GLU A 1167 16.27 14.21 -22.34
C GLU A 1167 17.76 14.56 -22.27
N ASN A 1168 18.60 13.58 -21.90
CA ASN A 1168 20.03 13.81 -21.82
C ASN A 1168 20.63 14.00 -23.22
N ASN A 1169 21.69 14.82 -23.33
CA ASN A 1169 22.32 15.07 -24.63
C ASN A 1169 22.85 13.78 -25.25
N GLN A 1170 22.71 13.66 -26.58
CA GLN A 1170 23.51 12.70 -27.34
C GLN A 1170 24.99 13.07 -27.20
N SER A 1171 25.70 12.40 -26.31
CA SER A 1171 27.09 12.65 -25.97
C SER A 1171 28.03 12.21 -27.10
N ASN A 1172 28.20 13.10 -28.09
CA ASN A 1172 29.27 13.15 -29.09
C ASN A 1172 29.89 11.80 -29.49
N ALA A 1173 29.24 11.11 -30.43
CA ALA A 1173 29.89 10.01 -31.15
C ALA A 1173 31.01 10.55 -32.04
N SER A 1174 32.27 10.38 -31.60
CA SER A 1174 33.50 10.70 -32.35
C SER A 1174 34.52 9.56 -32.24
#